data_AF-A0AAV1JHA0-F1
#
_entry.id   AF-A0AAV1JHA0-F1
#
_cell.length_a   1.000
_cell.length_b   1.000
_cell.length_c   1.000
_cell.angle_alpha   90.00
_cell.angle_beta   90.00
_cell.angle_gamma   90.00
#
_symmetry.space_group_name_H-M   'P 1'
#
loop_
_entity.id
_entity.type
_entity.pdbx_description
1 polymer ?
#
loop_
_entity_poly.entity_id
_entity_poly.type
_entity_poly.pdbx_seq_one_letter_code
_entity_poly.pdbx_strand_id
1 'polypeptide(L)'
;MKKFDIMYCFNTIRRLCSSGPPRRVCIIGAGPAGFYAAMHLVKHLNPVQIDIIEKLPVPFGLVRYGVAPDHPEVKNCINQFTKLARQENINFYGNITLGKDITLENLRQFYDAVLLTYGAEEDRTLNIDNENVKNIIAARNFVGWYNGHPRDKDLKVDLSGHTAAIIGQGNVALDVARIILTPVDQLKKTDITEFALQAIAESQIKELYLIGRRGPIQVAFTIKELREQLKLPNCSTVWRESDFAGVADLVPSLPRPRKRLTELMLKSVTEQRVQVNNPNQNYFKPIFFRSPKRFFVNKDSVSGIELTCNKLIGDVMESQQCVATEDSEILHCSLALRSIGYKSIKADDGLRFGSSGCVINKNGRVVDDGNTDLGKLYVAGWLGTGPVGVIIHTMGNAFQVAKNICQDLQTCSSTKAGFEGIKNLLRETNTPVITWQGWERIDNYEVDQGKKTGKPREKLTCIKKMLEIASHTTWQHRVLFYRVLLTTRGYIFVNCEKAFTMADENWNEESMETGGVAIDNMPLPQAADIPEIKLFGRWSCYDVQVSDMSLQDYISVKEKYAKYLPHSAGRYAHKRFRKAQCPIVERLTNSLMMHGRNNGKKLMAVRIVKHAFEIIHLLTGENPLQVLVTAIINSGPREDSTRIGRAGTVRRQAVDVSPLRRVNQAIWLLCTGAREAAFRNIKTIAECVADELINAAKGSSNSYAIKKKDELERVAKSNR
;
A
#
# COMPACT_ATOMS: atom_id res chain seq x y z
N MET A 1 -9.31 46.24 -23.57
CA MET A 1 -8.21 46.18 -22.59
C MET A 1 -8.64 46.55 -21.16
N LYS A 2 -9.86 46.22 -20.65
CA LYS A 2 -10.27 46.49 -19.25
C LYS A 2 -11.32 45.53 -18.64
N LYS A 3 -11.43 44.27 -19.10
CA LYS A 3 -12.39 43.29 -18.50
C LYS A 3 -11.81 41.90 -18.16
N PHE A 4 -10.55 41.61 -18.51
CA PHE A 4 -9.94 40.29 -18.29
C PHE A 4 -9.05 40.21 -17.04
N ASP A 5 -8.55 41.33 -16.51
CA ASP A 5 -7.62 41.31 -15.36
C ASP A 5 -8.32 41.20 -14.00
N ILE A 6 -9.58 41.63 -13.89
CA ILE A 6 -10.30 41.57 -12.60
C ILE A 6 -10.60 40.11 -12.22
N MET A 7 -10.90 39.23 -13.18
CA MET A 7 -11.26 37.83 -12.89
C MET A 7 -10.05 36.96 -12.52
N TYR A 8 -8.85 37.30 -13.04
CA TYR A 8 -7.60 36.62 -12.69
C TYR A 8 -7.04 37.09 -11.35
N CYS A 9 -7.16 38.39 -11.04
CA CYS A 9 -6.85 38.90 -9.70
C CYS A 9 -7.81 38.32 -8.66
N PHE A 10 -9.11 38.20 -8.92
CA PHE A 10 -10.04 37.58 -7.96
C PHE A 10 -9.75 36.10 -7.66
N ASN A 11 -9.32 35.30 -8.64
CA ASN A 11 -8.97 33.89 -8.43
C ASN A 11 -7.58 33.68 -7.80
N THR A 12 -6.64 34.59 -8.05
CA THR A 12 -5.29 34.54 -7.45
C THR A 12 -5.31 35.08 -6.02
N ILE A 13 -6.12 36.11 -5.75
CA ILE A 13 -6.41 36.60 -4.40
C ILE A 13 -7.21 35.54 -3.62
N ARG A 14 -8.13 34.77 -4.22
CA ARG A 14 -8.80 33.65 -3.53
C ARG A 14 -7.87 32.50 -3.11
N ARG A 15 -6.71 32.34 -3.76
CA ARG A 15 -5.71 31.32 -3.38
C ARG A 15 -4.75 31.78 -2.29
N LEU A 16 -4.60 33.09 -2.11
CA LEU A 16 -3.81 33.68 -1.01
C LEU A 16 -4.70 34.17 0.15
N CYS A 17 -6.01 34.23 -0.03
CA CYS A 17 -7.02 34.58 0.98
C CYS A 17 -7.89 33.39 1.40
N SER A 18 -7.31 32.22 1.63
CA SER A 18 -7.90 31.25 2.56
C SER A 18 -7.09 31.21 3.85
N SER A 19 -6.85 32.38 4.45
CA SER A 19 -6.30 32.51 5.80
C SER A 19 -7.37 32.18 6.85
N GLY A 20 -8.07 31.07 6.64
CA GLY A 20 -8.90 30.45 7.67
C GLY A 20 -8.05 29.43 8.42
N PRO A 21 -8.19 29.32 9.75
CA PRO A 21 -7.53 28.27 10.52
C PRO A 21 -7.76 26.88 9.90
N PRO A 22 -6.75 25.98 9.96
CA PRO A 22 -6.85 24.64 9.39
C PRO A 22 -7.98 23.86 10.04
N ARG A 23 -8.72 23.08 9.24
CA ARG A 23 -9.72 22.14 9.77
C ARG A 23 -9.03 21.05 10.56
N ARG A 24 -9.49 20.78 11.77
CA ARG A 24 -8.88 19.82 12.68
C ARG A 24 -9.65 18.52 12.65
N VAL A 25 -8.98 17.45 12.21
CA VAL A 25 -9.56 16.11 12.15
C VAL A 25 -8.78 15.17 13.06
N CYS A 26 -9.47 14.53 13.99
CA CYS A 26 -8.89 13.48 14.82
C CYS A 26 -9.21 12.10 14.23
N ILE A 27 -8.22 11.22 14.13
CA ILE A 27 -8.38 9.84 13.70
C ILE A 27 -7.98 8.92 14.85
N ILE A 28 -8.89 8.06 15.31
CA ILE A 28 -8.64 7.11 16.40
C ILE A 28 -8.31 5.73 15.81
N GLY A 29 -7.08 5.27 16.03
CA GLY A 29 -6.51 4.03 15.52
C GLY A 29 -5.60 4.27 14.32
N ALA A 30 -4.32 3.91 14.45
CA ALA A 30 -3.30 4.05 13.42
C ALA A 30 -3.19 2.79 12.54
N GLY A 31 -4.31 2.13 12.25
CA GLY A 31 -4.37 1.01 11.29
C GLY A 31 -4.50 1.49 9.83
N PRO A 32 -4.66 0.55 8.87
CA PRO A 32 -4.87 0.89 7.45
C PRO A 32 -6.04 1.84 7.22
N ALA A 33 -7.16 1.64 7.92
CA ALA A 33 -8.34 2.48 7.76
C ALA A 33 -8.05 3.96 8.09
N GLY A 34 -7.33 4.21 9.19
CA GLY A 34 -6.95 5.55 9.62
C GLY A 34 -5.98 6.22 8.64
N PHE A 35 -4.90 5.52 8.25
CA PHE A 35 -3.93 6.07 7.31
C PHE A 35 -4.50 6.29 5.89
N TYR A 36 -5.33 5.37 5.38
CA TYR A 36 -5.97 5.58 4.08
C TYR A 36 -6.98 6.74 4.11
N ALA A 37 -7.73 6.90 5.19
CA ALA A 37 -8.59 8.06 5.36
C ALA A 37 -7.78 9.36 5.40
N ALA A 38 -6.71 9.42 6.21
CA ALA A 38 -5.81 10.57 6.26
C ALA A 38 -5.23 10.92 4.88
N MET A 39 -4.82 9.93 4.09
CA MET A 39 -4.28 10.13 2.75
C MET A 39 -5.29 10.81 1.81
N HIS A 40 -6.57 10.43 1.92
CA HIS A 40 -7.64 11.06 1.14
C HIS A 40 -7.96 12.46 1.66
N LEU A 41 -8.00 12.66 2.97
CA LEU A 41 -8.27 13.95 3.60
C LEU A 41 -7.22 15.00 3.20
N VAL A 42 -5.93 14.72 3.36
CA VAL A 42 -4.85 15.66 2.98
C VAL A 42 -4.94 16.07 1.51
N LYS A 43 -5.32 15.13 0.64
CA LYS A 43 -5.39 15.38 -0.80
C LYS A 43 -6.58 16.27 -1.20
N HIS A 44 -7.68 16.24 -0.43
CA HIS A 44 -8.96 16.80 -0.85
C HIS A 44 -9.53 17.87 0.10
N LEU A 45 -8.96 18.05 1.29
CA LEU A 45 -9.34 19.04 2.28
C LEU A 45 -8.10 19.90 2.58
N ASN A 46 -8.10 21.18 2.18
CA ASN A 46 -6.98 22.08 2.41
C ASN A 46 -7.51 23.49 2.77
N PRO A 47 -7.05 24.13 3.87
CA PRO A 47 -6.12 23.63 4.89
C PRO A 47 -6.77 22.59 5.84
N VAL A 48 -6.02 21.54 6.16
CA VAL A 48 -6.40 20.49 7.14
C VAL A 48 -5.20 20.14 8.01
N GLN A 49 -5.44 19.94 9.31
CA GLN A 49 -4.52 19.35 10.27
C GLN A 49 -5.13 18.06 10.80
N ILE A 50 -4.36 16.97 10.75
CA ILE A 50 -4.84 15.63 11.11
C ILE A 50 -4.00 15.11 12.27
N ASP A 51 -4.65 14.74 13.36
CA ASP A 51 -4.01 14.09 14.50
C ASP A 51 -4.47 12.63 14.55
N ILE A 52 -3.53 11.69 14.43
CA ILE A 52 -3.75 10.24 14.49
C ILE A 52 -3.38 9.76 15.89
N ILE A 53 -4.37 9.31 16.66
CA ILE A 53 -4.22 8.82 18.03
C ILE A 53 -4.28 7.29 18.05
N GLU A 54 -3.31 6.65 18.70
CA GLU A 54 -3.19 5.19 18.79
C GLU A 54 -3.00 4.75 20.24
N LYS A 55 -3.66 3.65 20.62
CA LYS A 55 -3.55 3.11 21.99
C LYS A 55 -2.18 2.52 22.25
N LEU A 56 -1.54 1.94 21.23
CA LEU A 56 -0.22 1.37 21.35
C LEU A 56 0.88 2.44 21.12
N PRO A 57 2.08 2.23 21.69
CA PRO A 57 3.28 3.00 21.35
C PRO A 57 3.64 3.04 19.86
N VAL A 58 3.14 2.08 19.08
CA VAL A 58 3.55 1.84 17.69
C VAL A 58 2.33 1.83 16.75
N PRO A 59 2.47 2.37 15.53
CA PRO A 59 1.38 2.45 14.56
C PRO A 59 1.20 1.14 13.75
N PHE A 60 0.34 1.22 12.73
CA PHE A 60 0.07 0.24 11.66
C PHE A 60 -0.91 -0.88 11.99
N GLY A 61 -1.30 -1.05 13.26
CA GLY A 61 -2.33 -1.99 13.69
C GLY A 61 -2.09 -3.41 13.15
N LEU A 62 -3.11 -4.00 12.52
CA LEU A 62 -3.04 -5.37 11.99
C LEU A 62 -2.05 -5.56 10.83
N VAL A 63 -1.52 -4.50 10.19
CA VAL A 63 -0.43 -4.70 9.23
C VAL A 63 0.84 -5.17 9.93
N ARG A 64 1.05 -4.70 11.16
CA ARG A 64 2.18 -5.09 12.00
C ARG A 64 1.87 -6.34 12.83
N TYR A 65 0.67 -6.39 13.41
CA TYR A 65 0.29 -7.41 14.39
C TYR A 65 -0.59 -8.55 13.86
N GLY A 66 -1.16 -8.41 12.66
CA GLY A 66 -2.08 -9.39 12.06
C GLY A 66 -1.46 -10.13 10.88
N VAL A 67 -0.98 -9.38 9.87
CA VAL A 67 -0.36 -9.95 8.66
C VAL A 67 0.78 -10.87 9.06
N ALA A 68 0.74 -12.09 8.53
CA ALA A 68 1.70 -13.13 8.88
C ALA A 68 3.15 -12.72 8.53
N PRO A 69 4.14 -13.15 9.31
CA PRO A 69 5.53 -12.76 9.13
C PRO A 69 6.14 -13.26 7.81
N ASP A 70 5.58 -14.32 7.24
CA ASP A 70 5.93 -14.87 5.93
C ASP A 70 5.21 -14.19 4.75
N HIS A 71 4.40 -13.14 5.01
CA HIS A 71 3.81 -12.23 4.01
C HIS A 71 4.38 -10.80 4.11
N PRO A 72 5.71 -10.59 3.99
CA PRO A 72 6.30 -9.25 4.08
C PRO A 72 5.79 -8.30 2.99
N GLU A 73 5.41 -8.82 1.82
CA GLU A 73 4.93 -8.02 0.70
C GLU A 73 3.62 -7.28 0.99
N VAL A 74 2.78 -7.85 1.85
CA VAL A 74 1.52 -7.22 2.28
C VAL A 74 1.80 -6.07 3.26
N LYS A 75 2.91 -6.14 4.00
CA LYS A 75 3.36 -5.09 4.93
C LYS A 75 3.95 -3.86 4.23
N ASN A 76 4.22 -3.93 2.93
CA ASN A 76 4.79 -2.82 2.14
C ASN A 76 3.93 -1.53 2.13
N CYS A 77 2.63 -1.62 2.45
CA CYS A 77 1.79 -0.42 2.61
C CYS A 77 2.27 0.51 3.74
N ILE A 78 3.04 -0.01 4.71
CA ILE A 78 3.72 0.78 5.76
C ILE A 78 4.58 1.89 5.17
N ASN A 79 5.23 1.67 4.01
CA ASN A 79 6.06 2.70 3.37
C ASN A 79 5.23 3.93 2.96
N GLN A 80 4.01 3.71 2.48
CA GLN A 80 3.09 4.80 2.12
C GLN A 80 2.58 5.52 3.38
N PHE A 81 2.26 4.77 4.43
CA PHE A 81 1.82 5.33 5.72
C PHE A 81 2.91 6.15 6.39
N THR A 82 4.16 5.68 6.33
CA THR A 82 5.34 6.38 6.86
C THR A 82 5.59 7.69 6.11
N LYS A 83 5.51 7.67 4.77
CA LYS A 83 5.64 8.88 3.96
C LYS A 83 4.55 9.91 4.28
N LEU A 84 3.33 9.44 4.54
CA LEU A 84 2.19 10.28 4.92
C LEU A 84 2.40 10.88 6.31
N ALA A 85 2.81 10.09 7.30
CA ALA A 85 3.02 10.54 8.68
C ALA A 85 4.15 11.56 8.85
N ARG A 86 5.06 11.68 7.87
CA ARG A 86 6.13 12.70 7.85
C ARG A 86 5.68 14.05 7.30
N GLN A 87 4.44 14.20 6.85
CA GLN A 87 3.93 15.49 6.38
C GLN A 87 3.64 16.43 7.56
N GLU A 88 3.93 17.72 7.41
CA GLU A 88 3.79 18.72 8.49
C GLU A 88 2.36 18.86 9.03
N ASN A 89 1.36 18.53 8.21
CA ASN A 89 -0.04 18.64 8.57
C ASN A 89 -0.61 17.34 9.18
N ILE A 90 0.23 16.35 9.47
CA ILE A 90 -0.13 15.09 10.13
C ILE A 90 0.72 14.91 11.37
N ASN A 91 0.05 14.71 12.51
CA ASN A 91 0.72 14.33 13.75
C ASN A 91 0.27 12.93 14.18
N PHE A 92 1.20 12.18 14.78
CA PHE A 92 0.92 10.89 15.39
C PHE A 92 1.15 10.97 16.90
N TYR A 93 0.20 10.43 17.66
CA TYR A 93 0.23 10.34 19.11
C TYR A 93 -0.13 8.91 19.56
N GLY A 94 0.90 8.12 19.85
CA GLY A 94 0.77 6.76 20.38
C GLY A 94 0.68 6.74 21.91
N ASN A 95 0.28 5.59 22.44
CA ASN A 95 0.08 5.32 23.87
C ASN A 95 -1.05 6.14 24.51
N ILE A 96 -2.15 6.39 23.77
CA ILE A 96 -3.35 7.07 24.28
C ILE A 96 -4.60 6.23 23.96
N THR A 97 -5.33 5.84 25.00
CA THR A 97 -6.47 4.92 24.91
C THR A 97 -7.80 5.66 25.03
N LEU A 98 -8.63 5.59 23.98
CA LEU A 98 -10.01 6.07 24.02
C LEU A 98 -10.83 5.29 25.06
N GLY A 99 -11.62 6.02 25.86
CA GLY A 99 -12.43 5.49 26.96
C GLY A 99 -11.71 5.35 28.29
N LYS A 100 -10.38 5.54 28.32
CA LYS A 100 -9.57 5.49 29.53
C LYS A 100 -8.84 6.80 29.76
N ASP A 101 -8.01 7.19 28.81
CA ASP A 101 -7.14 8.38 28.93
C ASP A 101 -7.84 9.63 28.37
N ILE A 102 -8.74 9.43 27.39
CA ILE A 102 -9.57 10.46 26.75
C ILE A 102 -10.96 9.90 26.45
N THR A 103 -12.01 10.73 26.53
CA THR A 103 -13.37 10.33 26.14
C THR A 103 -13.71 10.80 24.73
N LEU A 104 -14.73 10.17 24.14
CA LEU A 104 -15.27 10.58 22.84
C LEU A 104 -15.78 12.02 22.85
N GLU A 105 -16.38 12.44 23.97
CA GLU A 105 -16.86 13.80 24.14
C GLU A 105 -15.71 14.81 24.12
N ASN A 106 -14.60 14.54 24.83
CA ASN A 106 -13.42 15.41 24.80
C ASN A 106 -12.90 15.57 23.36
N LEU A 107 -12.80 14.48 22.60
CA LEU A 107 -12.38 14.52 21.20
C LEU A 107 -13.29 15.41 20.35
N ARG A 108 -14.61 15.28 20.51
CA ARG A 108 -15.57 16.07 19.72
C ARG A 108 -15.62 17.53 20.17
N GLN A 109 -15.27 17.84 21.41
CA GLN A 109 -15.15 19.22 21.87
C GLN A 109 -13.97 19.95 21.21
N PHE A 110 -12.85 19.26 20.97
CA PHE A 110 -11.60 19.87 20.48
C PHE A 110 -11.31 19.69 18.98
N TYR A 111 -12.13 18.95 18.23
CA TYR A 111 -11.92 18.73 16.78
C TYR A 111 -13.21 18.98 15.99
N ASP A 112 -13.07 19.34 14.72
CA ASP A 112 -14.21 19.55 13.81
C ASP A 112 -14.83 18.23 13.38
N ALA A 113 -13.99 17.20 13.24
CA ALA A 113 -14.41 15.84 12.96
C ALA A 113 -13.54 14.81 13.70
N VAL A 114 -14.19 13.75 14.16
CA VAL A 114 -13.55 12.59 14.78
C VAL A 114 -13.89 11.37 13.92
N LEU A 115 -12.86 10.66 13.46
CA LEU A 115 -12.99 9.44 12.67
C LEU A 115 -12.49 8.23 13.48
N LEU A 116 -13.39 7.29 13.74
CA LEU A 116 -13.09 6.06 14.46
C LEU A 116 -12.65 4.96 13.51
N THR A 117 -11.43 4.46 13.70
CA THR A 117 -10.76 3.44 12.87
C THR A 117 -10.01 2.39 13.68
N TYR A 118 -10.38 2.19 14.96
CA TYR A 118 -9.71 1.26 15.88
C TYR A 118 -10.03 -0.23 15.64
N GLY A 119 -10.78 -0.55 14.58
CA GLY A 119 -10.97 -1.92 14.10
C GLY A 119 -11.78 -2.82 15.03
N ALA A 120 -11.45 -4.12 15.02
CA ALA A 120 -12.08 -5.14 15.85
C ALA A 120 -11.01 -5.90 16.63
N GLU A 121 -11.03 -5.78 17.96
CA GLU A 121 -9.98 -6.30 18.84
C GLU A 121 -10.36 -7.60 19.55
N GLU A 122 -11.65 -7.86 19.79
CA GLU A 122 -12.11 -9.09 20.41
C GLU A 122 -12.26 -10.22 19.39
N ASP A 123 -12.37 -11.44 19.90
CA ASP A 123 -12.68 -12.63 19.13
C ASP A 123 -14.09 -13.13 19.45
N ARG A 124 -14.67 -13.91 18.54
CA ARG A 124 -15.98 -14.54 18.77
C ARG A 124 -15.81 -15.87 19.49
N THR A 125 -16.57 -16.08 20.54
CA THR A 125 -16.64 -17.36 21.26
C THR A 125 -17.55 -18.35 20.55
N LEU A 126 -17.31 -19.63 20.75
CA LEU A 126 -18.14 -20.74 20.29
C LEU A 126 -19.36 -20.92 21.21
N ASN A 127 -19.23 -20.52 22.49
CA ASN A 127 -20.23 -20.72 23.55
C ASN A 127 -20.59 -22.20 23.72
N ILE A 128 -19.54 -23.03 23.82
CA ILE A 128 -19.66 -24.48 24.03
C ILE A 128 -18.92 -24.93 25.30
N ASP A 129 -19.25 -26.12 25.77
CA ASP A 129 -18.65 -26.68 26.98
C ASP A 129 -17.13 -26.80 26.84
N ASN A 130 -16.44 -26.46 27.93
CA ASN A 130 -14.98 -26.50 28.07
C ASN A 130 -14.19 -25.58 27.13
N GLU A 131 -14.79 -24.55 26.54
CA GLU A 131 -14.09 -23.61 25.64
C GLU A 131 -12.93 -22.83 26.31
N ASN A 132 -12.96 -22.65 27.63
CA ASN A 132 -11.97 -21.84 28.38
C ASN A 132 -10.78 -22.66 28.94
N VAL A 133 -10.65 -23.92 28.56
CA VAL A 133 -9.57 -24.81 29.04
C VAL A 133 -8.23 -24.48 28.36
N LYS A 134 -7.11 -24.84 28.99
CA LYS A 134 -5.76 -24.59 28.44
C LYS A 134 -5.60 -25.22 27.06
N ASN A 135 -4.81 -24.55 26.22
CA ASN A 135 -4.55 -24.91 24.83
C ASN A 135 -5.78 -24.90 23.90
N ILE A 136 -6.87 -24.25 24.34
CA ILE A 136 -7.93 -23.75 23.47
C ILE A 136 -7.73 -22.24 23.36
N ILE A 137 -7.26 -21.80 22.20
CA ILE A 137 -6.74 -20.44 22.03
C ILE A 137 -7.49 -19.77 20.87
N ALA A 138 -7.79 -18.48 21.01
CA ALA A 138 -8.27 -17.70 19.87
C ALA A 138 -7.15 -17.54 18.83
N ALA A 139 -7.46 -17.80 17.56
CA ALA A 139 -6.48 -17.67 16.48
C ALA A 139 -5.86 -16.27 16.46
N ARG A 140 -6.64 -15.22 16.78
CA ARG A 140 -6.17 -13.85 16.97
C ARG A 140 -5.05 -13.74 18.01
N ASN A 141 -5.20 -14.36 19.18
CA ASN A 141 -4.20 -14.29 20.25
C ASN A 141 -2.93 -15.03 19.82
N PHE A 142 -3.07 -16.18 19.15
CA PHE A 142 -1.94 -16.90 18.57
C PHE A 142 -1.21 -16.06 17.51
N VAL A 143 -1.96 -15.36 16.65
CA VAL A 143 -1.42 -14.39 15.69
C VAL A 143 -0.70 -13.24 16.38
N GLY A 144 -1.32 -12.65 17.41
CA GLY A 144 -0.71 -11.59 18.21
C GLY A 144 0.57 -12.07 18.88
N TRP A 145 0.59 -13.27 19.42
CA TRP A 145 1.74 -13.89 20.08
C TRP A 145 2.95 -14.00 19.14
N TYR A 146 2.80 -14.61 17.96
CA TYR A 146 3.92 -14.74 17.02
C TYR A 146 4.30 -13.41 16.34
N ASN A 147 3.37 -12.47 16.23
CA ASN A 147 3.63 -11.13 15.67
C ASN A 147 4.10 -10.11 16.72
N GLY A 148 4.25 -10.49 17.99
CA GLY A 148 4.77 -9.62 19.04
C GLY A 148 3.81 -8.56 19.54
N HIS A 149 2.50 -8.82 19.50
CA HIS A 149 1.50 -7.95 20.09
C HIS A 149 1.67 -7.92 21.63
N PRO A 150 1.78 -6.75 22.28
CA PRO A 150 2.12 -6.66 23.70
C PRO A 150 1.18 -7.39 24.66
N ARG A 151 -0.11 -7.51 24.30
CA ARG A 151 -1.13 -8.20 25.11
C ARG A 151 -0.95 -9.73 25.11
N ASP A 152 -0.36 -10.28 24.06
CA ASP A 152 -0.31 -11.73 23.82
C ASP A 152 1.11 -12.30 24.02
N LYS A 153 2.06 -11.48 24.48
CA LYS A 153 3.47 -11.87 24.66
C LYS A 153 3.67 -13.02 25.66
N ASP A 154 2.82 -13.07 26.70
CA ASP A 154 2.90 -14.05 27.80
C ASP A 154 1.95 -15.25 27.54
N LEU A 155 1.39 -15.37 26.33
CA LEU A 155 0.53 -16.46 25.94
C LEU A 155 1.33 -17.78 25.96
N LYS A 156 0.94 -18.68 26.86
CA LYS A 156 1.50 -20.03 26.93
C LYS A 156 0.84 -20.90 25.88
N VAL A 157 1.57 -21.22 24.83
CA VAL A 157 1.15 -22.12 23.76
C VAL A 157 1.90 -23.44 23.93
N ASP A 158 1.16 -24.53 24.11
CA ASP A 158 1.76 -25.86 24.16
C ASP A 158 1.67 -26.53 22.78
N LEU A 159 2.83 -26.76 22.16
CA LEU A 159 2.97 -27.40 20.84
C LEU A 159 3.57 -28.81 20.93
N SER A 160 3.63 -29.41 22.13
CA SER A 160 4.27 -30.72 22.35
C SER A 160 3.43 -31.92 21.90
N GLY A 161 2.14 -31.71 21.61
CA GLY A 161 1.28 -32.77 21.10
C GLY A 161 1.39 -32.95 19.58
N HIS A 162 0.69 -33.95 19.05
CA HIS A 162 0.83 -34.37 17.65
C HIS A 162 -0.22 -33.77 16.71
N THR A 163 -1.39 -33.37 17.23
CA THR A 163 -2.55 -32.97 16.42
C THR A 163 -3.14 -31.64 16.87
N ALA A 164 -3.26 -30.69 15.94
CA ALA A 164 -3.94 -29.41 16.12
C ALA A 164 -5.27 -29.36 15.37
N ALA A 165 -6.27 -28.68 15.93
CA ALA A 165 -7.57 -28.44 15.29
C ALA A 165 -7.83 -26.93 15.19
N ILE A 166 -8.01 -26.41 13.97
CA ILE A 166 -8.38 -25.01 13.72
C ILE A 166 -9.85 -24.96 13.31
N ILE A 167 -10.68 -24.27 14.10
CA ILE A 167 -12.10 -24.07 13.81
C ILE A 167 -12.29 -22.81 12.96
N GLY A 168 -12.76 -22.97 11.73
CA GLY A 168 -13.00 -21.91 10.77
C GLY A 168 -12.09 -22.00 9.55
N GLN A 169 -12.63 -21.65 8.37
CA GLN A 169 -11.96 -21.77 7.07
C GLN A 169 -11.81 -20.39 6.40
N GLY A 170 -11.11 -19.48 7.07
CA GLY A 170 -10.74 -18.16 6.56
C GLY A 170 -9.22 -18.00 6.38
N ASN A 171 -8.78 -16.86 5.86
CA ASN A 171 -7.34 -16.60 5.65
C ASN A 171 -6.53 -16.68 6.95
N VAL A 172 -7.04 -16.15 8.07
CA VAL A 172 -6.37 -16.24 9.38
C VAL A 172 -6.14 -17.69 9.79
N ALA A 173 -7.08 -18.58 9.48
CA ALA A 173 -6.95 -19.99 9.79
C ALA A 173 -5.83 -20.66 8.96
N LEU A 174 -5.69 -20.27 7.69
CA LEU A 174 -4.57 -20.69 6.85
C LEU A 174 -3.25 -20.09 7.31
N ASP A 175 -3.22 -18.84 7.76
CA ASP A 175 -2.00 -18.21 8.29
C ASP A 175 -1.49 -18.95 9.52
N VAL A 176 -2.38 -19.24 10.46
CA VAL A 176 -2.05 -20.01 11.66
C VAL A 176 -1.58 -21.42 11.30
N ALA A 177 -2.29 -22.11 10.37
CA ALA A 177 -1.89 -23.42 9.91
C ALA A 177 -0.49 -23.38 9.26
N ARG A 178 -0.22 -22.38 8.44
CA ARG A 178 1.05 -22.22 7.75
C ARG A 178 2.17 -21.94 8.72
N ILE A 179 1.98 -21.06 9.70
CA ILE A 179 3.02 -20.77 10.71
C ILE A 179 3.39 -22.00 11.53
N ILE A 180 2.42 -22.85 11.89
CA ILE A 180 2.71 -24.11 12.62
C ILE A 180 3.44 -25.12 11.73
N LEU A 181 3.10 -25.20 10.45
CA LEU A 181 3.58 -26.26 9.54
C LEU A 181 4.83 -25.88 8.74
N THR A 182 5.19 -24.59 8.68
CA THR A 182 6.32 -24.08 7.89
C THR A 182 7.64 -24.50 8.53
N PRO A 183 8.64 -24.95 7.74
CA PRO A 183 9.97 -25.24 8.28
C PRO A 183 10.60 -24.02 8.95
N VAL A 184 11.19 -24.24 10.13
CA VAL A 184 11.79 -23.20 10.98
C VAL A 184 12.81 -22.36 10.22
N ASP A 185 13.58 -22.96 9.30
CA ASP A 185 14.61 -22.25 8.52
C ASP A 185 14.07 -21.17 7.58
N GLN A 186 12.79 -21.28 7.17
CA GLN A 186 12.13 -20.21 6.44
C GLN A 186 11.65 -19.11 7.38
N LEU A 187 11.06 -19.49 8.52
CA LEU A 187 10.56 -18.55 9.52
C LEU A 187 11.68 -17.74 10.20
N LYS A 188 12.88 -18.31 10.37
CA LYS A 188 14.06 -17.63 10.91
C LYS A 188 14.42 -16.33 10.19
N LYS A 189 14.05 -16.19 8.91
CA LYS A 189 14.34 -15.01 8.06
C LYS A 189 13.23 -13.96 8.08
N THR A 190 12.16 -14.19 8.83
CA THR A 190 10.97 -13.31 8.89
C THR A 190 10.99 -12.41 10.12
N ASP A 191 9.97 -11.55 10.29
CA ASP A 191 9.80 -10.69 11.47
C ASP A 191 8.96 -11.33 12.60
N ILE A 192 8.86 -12.67 12.62
CA ILE A 192 8.26 -13.45 13.72
C ILE A 192 9.03 -13.20 15.02
N THR A 193 8.41 -13.24 16.21
CA THR A 193 9.14 -13.06 17.47
C THR A 193 10.05 -14.25 17.79
N GLU A 194 11.17 -14.00 18.46
CA GLU A 194 12.14 -15.04 18.83
C GLU A 194 11.55 -16.13 19.74
N PHE A 195 10.77 -15.76 20.76
CA PHE A 195 10.13 -16.74 21.66
C PHE A 195 9.11 -17.63 20.93
N ALA A 196 8.38 -17.09 19.95
CA ALA A 196 7.43 -17.88 19.17
C ALA A 196 8.16 -18.81 18.21
N LEU A 197 9.26 -18.34 17.61
CA LEU A 197 10.11 -19.15 16.75
C LEU A 197 10.73 -20.33 17.52
N GLN A 198 11.17 -20.11 18.77
CA GLN A 198 11.68 -21.17 19.63
C GLN A 198 10.60 -22.22 19.93
N ALA A 199 9.40 -21.78 20.34
CA ALA A 199 8.29 -22.69 20.60
C ALA A 199 7.87 -23.49 19.34
N ILE A 200 7.88 -22.85 18.16
CA ILE A 200 7.61 -23.52 16.88
C ILE A 200 8.72 -24.51 16.53
N ALA A 201 9.98 -24.22 16.87
CA ALA A 201 11.10 -25.13 16.63
C ALA A 201 11.03 -26.41 17.49
N GLU A 202 10.43 -26.33 18.68
CA GLU A 202 10.21 -27.45 19.58
C GLU A 202 8.89 -28.20 19.31
N SER A 203 8.06 -27.69 18.40
CA SER A 203 6.74 -28.23 18.04
C SER A 203 6.81 -29.69 17.56
N GLN A 204 5.91 -30.52 18.08
CA GLN A 204 5.71 -31.91 17.67
C GLN A 204 4.44 -32.09 16.82
N ILE A 205 3.77 -30.99 16.46
CA ILE A 205 2.54 -31.05 15.66
C ILE A 205 2.86 -31.59 14.26
N LYS A 206 2.29 -32.75 13.95
CA LYS A 206 2.39 -33.41 12.64
C LYS A 206 1.11 -33.32 11.85
N GLU A 207 -0.04 -33.29 12.52
CA GLU A 207 -1.34 -33.23 11.86
C GLU A 207 -2.10 -31.96 12.26
N LEU A 208 -2.66 -31.29 11.26
CA LEU A 208 -3.45 -30.08 11.49
C LEU A 208 -4.76 -30.17 10.73
N TYR A 209 -5.87 -30.18 11.48
CA TYR A 209 -7.21 -30.21 10.95
C TYR A 209 -7.76 -28.80 10.79
N LEU A 210 -8.28 -28.49 9.59
CA LEU A 210 -8.95 -27.21 9.31
C LEU A 210 -10.46 -27.45 9.15
N ILE A 211 -11.20 -27.14 10.21
CA ILE A 211 -12.59 -27.55 10.40
C ILE A 211 -13.55 -26.47 9.91
N GLY A 212 -14.37 -26.82 8.91
CA GLY A 212 -15.42 -25.97 8.37
C GLY A 212 -16.81 -26.49 8.66
N ARG A 213 -17.70 -25.63 9.16
CA ARG A 213 -19.12 -25.98 9.35
C ARG A 213 -19.88 -26.18 8.03
N ARG A 214 -19.45 -25.52 6.94
CA ARG A 214 -20.07 -25.58 5.60
C ARG A 214 -19.20 -26.40 4.64
N GLY A 215 -19.61 -26.46 3.38
CA GLY A 215 -18.92 -27.19 2.32
C GLY A 215 -17.77 -26.43 1.65
N PRO A 216 -17.07 -27.07 0.70
CA PRO A 216 -15.92 -26.52 0.00
C PRO A 216 -16.20 -25.21 -0.76
N ILE A 217 -17.42 -25.03 -1.25
CA ILE A 217 -17.77 -23.84 -2.06
C ILE A 217 -17.95 -22.59 -1.17
N GLN A 218 -18.26 -22.77 0.13
CA GLN A 218 -18.53 -21.67 1.08
C GLN A 218 -17.31 -21.26 1.92
N VAL A 219 -16.11 -21.72 1.55
CA VAL A 219 -14.85 -21.32 2.19
C VAL A 219 -14.64 -19.81 2.10
N ALA A 220 -14.04 -19.22 3.14
CA ALA A 220 -13.77 -17.79 3.21
C ALA A 220 -12.32 -17.44 2.87
N PHE A 221 -11.42 -18.43 2.78
CA PHE A 221 -10.06 -18.19 2.35
C PHE A 221 -9.95 -17.89 0.85
N THR A 222 -8.92 -17.15 0.47
CA THR A 222 -8.66 -16.77 -0.93
C THR A 222 -7.66 -17.71 -1.61
N ILE A 223 -7.63 -17.66 -2.95
CA ILE A 223 -6.85 -18.60 -3.77
C ILE A 223 -5.34 -18.46 -3.60
N LYS A 224 -4.84 -17.27 -3.21
CA LYS A 224 -3.41 -17.03 -3.01
C LYS A 224 -2.92 -17.85 -1.81
N GLU A 225 -3.63 -17.72 -0.70
CA GLU A 225 -3.34 -18.31 0.60
C GLU A 225 -3.48 -19.83 0.54
N LEU A 226 -4.53 -20.35 -0.12
CA LEU A 226 -4.65 -21.79 -0.35
C LEU A 226 -3.48 -22.30 -1.19
N ARG A 227 -3.09 -21.60 -2.27
CA ARG A 227 -2.00 -22.05 -3.14
C ARG A 227 -0.66 -22.09 -2.40
N GLU A 228 -0.41 -21.14 -1.51
CA GLU A 228 0.79 -21.13 -0.66
C GLU A 228 0.77 -22.31 0.31
N GLN A 229 -0.38 -22.59 0.95
CA GLN A 229 -0.55 -23.76 1.81
C GLN A 229 -0.30 -25.08 1.06
N LEU A 230 -0.84 -25.23 -0.15
CA LEU A 230 -0.66 -26.43 -0.99
C LEU A 230 0.79 -26.63 -1.46
N LYS A 231 1.58 -25.55 -1.52
CA LYS A 231 2.98 -25.58 -1.96
C LYS A 231 3.98 -25.67 -0.81
N LEU A 232 3.49 -25.79 0.43
CA LEU A 232 4.33 -25.78 1.60
C LEU A 232 5.28 -27.00 1.58
N PRO A 233 6.60 -26.80 1.74
CA PRO A 233 7.55 -27.91 1.70
C PRO A 233 7.37 -28.81 2.92
N ASN A 234 7.59 -30.11 2.73
CA ASN A 234 7.42 -31.14 3.76
C ASN A 234 6.02 -31.18 4.39
N CYS A 235 5.01 -30.69 3.67
CA CYS A 235 3.61 -30.75 4.09
C CYS A 235 2.72 -31.32 2.98
N SER A 236 1.96 -32.36 3.30
CA SER A 236 0.94 -32.94 2.42
C SER A 236 -0.43 -32.45 2.79
N THR A 237 -1.23 -32.08 1.79
CA THR A 237 -2.66 -31.81 1.99
C THR A 237 -3.46 -33.09 1.78
N VAL A 238 -4.29 -33.44 2.75
CA VAL A 238 -5.19 -34.60 2.69
C VAL A 238 -6.63 -34.12 2.77
N TRP A 239 -7.36 -34.31 1.68
CA TRP A 239 -8.76 -34.01 1.51
C TRP A 239 -9.61 -35.27 1.68
N ARG A 240 -10.75 -35.12 2.35
CA ARG A 240 -11.78 -36.15 2.41
C ARG A 240 -12.59 -36.13 1.11
N GLU A 241 -12.48 -37.18 0.28
CA GLU A 241 -13.12 -37.21 -1.05
C GLU A 241 -14.64 -37.07 -0.99
N SER A 242 -15.28 -37.62 0.04
CA SER A 242 -16.74 -37.51 0.23
C SER A 242 -17.22 -36.06 0.37
N ASP A 243 -16.37 -35.16 0.85
CA ASP A 243 -16.74 -33.75 1.03
C ASP A 243 -16.87 -32.99 -0.31
N PHE A 244 -16.35 -33.56 -1.39
CA PHE A 244 -16.37 -32.99 -2.75
C PHE A 244 -17.42 -33.63 -3.66
N ALA A 245 -18.25 -34.54 -3.16
CA ALA A 245 -19.33 -35.14 -3.93
C ALA A 245 -20.27 -34.07 -4.53
N GLY A 246 -20.48 -34.11 -5.84
CA GLY A 246 -21.32 -33.15 -6.58
C GLY A 246 -20.75 -31.73 -6.73
N VAL A 247 -19.54 -31.45 -6.22
CA VAL A 247 -18.93 -30.11 -6.33
C VAL A 247 -18.48 -29.80 -7.76
N ALA A 248 -18.00 -30.80 -8.50
CA ALA A 248 -17.51 -30.63 -9.88
C ALA A 248 -18.60 -30.10 -10.83
N ASP A 249 -19.84 -30.57 -10.67
CA ASP A 249 -20.98 -30.20 -11.51
C ASP A 249 -21.41 -28.73 -11.29
N LEU A 250 -21.12 -28.17 -10.12
CA LEU A 250 -21.44 -26.78 -9.77
C LEU A 250 -20.38 -25.78 -10.24
N VAL A 251 -19.15 -26.22 -10.55
CA VAL A 251 -18.04 -25.33 -10.95
C VAL A 251 -18.38 -24.39 -12.12
N PRO A 252 -19.07 -24.83 -13.20
CA PRO A 252 -19.38 -23.97 -14.34
C PRO A 252 -20.29 -22.78 -14.01
N SER A 253 -21.17 -22.89 -13.00
CA SER A 253 -22.12 -21.85 -12.61
C SER A 253 -21.55 -20.81 -11.65
N LEU A 254 -20.35 -21.04 -11.09
CA LEU A 254 -19.74 -20.17 -10.09
C LEU A 254 -19.14 -18.89 -10.68
N PRO A 255 -19.18 -17.76 -9.93
CA PRO A 255 -18.42 -16.56 -10.28
C PRO A 255 -16.93 -16.84 -10.40
N ARG A 256 -16.26 -16.15 -11.35
CA ARG A 256 -14.85 -16.40 -11.72
C ARG A 256 -13.87 -16.55 -10.53
N PRO A 257 -13.90 -15.72 -9.47
CA PRO A 257 -13.01 -15.89 -8.34
C PRO A 257 -13.23 -17.20 -7.58
N ARG A 258 -14.51 -17.56 -7.33
CA ARG A 258 -14.88 -18.81 -6.65
C ARG A 258 -14.60 -20.02 -7.53
N LYS A 259 -14.95 -19.96 -8.83
CA LYS A 259 -14.68 -21.01 -9.80
C LYS A 259 -13.22 -21.48 -9.76
N ARG A 260 -12.27 -20.53 -9.85
CA ARG A 260 -10.82 -20.84 -9.82
C ARG A 260 -10.35 -21.45 -8.51
N LEU A 261 -10.94 -21.03 -7.38
CA LEU A 261 -10.63 -21.57 -6.07
C LEU A 261 -11.10 -23.03 -5.96
N THR A 262 -12.34 -23.30 -6.39
CA THR A 262 -12.92 -24.64 -6.40
C THR A 262 -12.17 -25.58 -7.34
N GLU A 263 -11.81 -25.11 -8.55
CA GLU A 263 -10.96 -25.85 -9.49
C GLU A 263 -9.60 -26.23 -8.87
N LEU A 264 -8.98 -25.33 -8.12
CA LEU A 264 -7.72 -25.61 -7.44
C LEU A 264 -7.87 -26.68 -6.35
N MET A 265 -8.95 -26.64 -5.56
CA MET A 265 -9.22 -27.66 -4.55
C MET A 265 -9.48 -29.03 -5.21
N LEU A 266 -10.34 -29.10 -6.23
CA LEU A 266 -10.61 -30.34 -6.97
C LEU A 266 -9.35 -30.92 -7.60
N LYS A 267 -8.50 -30.06 -8.19
CA LYS A 267 -7.20 -30.48 -8.71
C LYS A 267 -6.32 -31.09 -7.62
N SER A 268 -6.24 -30.45 -6.45
CA SER A 268 -5.46 -30.96 -5.31
C SER A 268 -6.01 -32.30 -4.77
N VAL A 269 -7.33 -32.50 -4.79
CA VAL A 269 -7.97 -33.79 -4.42
C VAL A 269 -7.52 -34.89 -5.39
N THR A 270 -7.39 -34.61 -6.69
CA THR A 270 -6.90 -35.61 -7.65
C THR A 270 -5.42 -35.89 -7.48
N GLU A 271 -4.61 -34.85 -7.24
CA GLU A 271 -3.14 -34.95 -7.09
C GLU A 271 -2.71 -35.67 -5.81
N GLN A 272 -3.51 -35.61 -4.73
CA GLN A 272 -3.16 -36.27 -3.45
C GLN A 272 -3.02 -37.79 -3.57
N ARG A 273 -3.63 -38.41 -4.58
CA ARG A 273 -3.58 -39.86 -4.85
C ARG A 273 -2.19 -40.36 -5.27
N VAL A 274 -1.24 -39.45 -5.55
CA VAL A 274 0.07 -39.75 -6.15
C VAL A 274 1.24 -39.61 -5.14
N GLN A 275 0.97 -39.32 -3.86
CA GLN A 275 2.05 -39.02 -2.90
C GLN A 275 2.66 -40.26 -2.23
N VAL A 276 3.99 -40.36 -2.27
CA VAL A 276 4.80 -41.37 -1.59
C VAL A 276 4.88 -41.02 -0.10
N ASN A 277 4.54 -41.97 0.78
CA ASN A 277 4.59 -41.79 2.23
C ASN A 277 6.01 -41.51 2.71
N ASN A 278 6.30 -40.25 3.07
CA ASN A 278 7.51 -39.87 3.77
C ASN A 278 7.22 -39.78 5.28
N PRO A 279 7.87 -40.57 6.15
CA PRO A 279 7.56 -40.63 7.57
C PRO A 279 7.80 -39.32 8.34
N ASN A 280 8.60 -38.39 7.79
CA ASN A 280 8.87 -37.09 8.42
C ASN A 280 7.95 -35.95 7.95
N GLN A 281 6.91 -36.25 7.17
CA GLN A 281 6.03 -35.27 6.57
C GLN A 281 4.95 -34.77 7.53
N ASN A 282 4.58 -33.49 7.41
CA ASN A 282 3.45 -32.90 8.12
C ASN A 282 2.17 -33.02 7.27
N TYR A 283 1.01 -33.12 7.89
CA TYR A 283 -0.29 -33.30 7.23
C TYR A 283 -1.23 -32.13 7.53
N PHE A 284 -1.68 -31.47 6.47
CA PHE A 284 -2.73 -30.48 6.50
C PHE A 284 -4.05 -31.12 6.04
N LYS A 285 -5.06 -31.15 6.92
CA LYS A 285 -6.30 -31.93 6.74
C LYS A 285 -7.54 -31.03 6.80
N PRO A 286 -7.96 -30.39 5.69
CA PRO A 286 -9.23 -29.69 5.65
C PRO A 286 -10.42 -30.65 5.73
N ILE A 287 -11.34 -30.39 6.65
CA ILE A 287 -12.59 -31.15 6.79
C ILE A 287 -13.79 -30.21 6.72
N PHE A 288 -14.83 -30.65 6.03
CA PHE A 288 -16.04 -29.87 5.79
C PHE A 288 -17.24 -30.45 6.54
N PHE A 289 -18.33 -29.67 6.59
CA PHE A 289 -19.60 -30.09 7.19
C PHE A 289 -19.45 -30.57 8.65
N ARG A 290 -18.63 -29.88 9.45
CA ARG A 290 -18.40 -30.17 10.87
C ARG A 290 -18.53 -28.94 11.74
N SER A 291 -19.41 -28.99 12.73
CA SER A 291 -19.58 -27.95 13.75
C SER A 291 -19.04 -28.46 15.10
N PRO A 292 -18.26 -27.67 15.84
CA PRO A 292 -17.82 -28.06 17.17
C PRO A 292 -19.00 -28.08 18.15
N LYS A 293 -19.15 -29.16 18.91
CA LYS A 293 -20.21 -29.35 19.90
C LYS A 293 -19.71 -29.19 21.33
N ARG A 294 -18.59 -29.82 21.68
CA ARG A 294 -17.91 -29.67 22.97
C ARG A 294 -16.44 -30.08 22.89
N PHE A 295 -15.62 -29.59 23.82
CA PHE A 295 -14.24 -30.02 23.98
C PHE A 295 -14.11 -31.11 25.05
N PHE A 296 -13.24 -32.09 24.77
CA PHE A 296 -12.79 -33.08 25.74
C PHE A 296 -11.53 -32.57 26.45
N VAL A 297 -11.45 -32.87 27.75
CA VAL A 297 -10.40 -32.35 28.62
C VAL A 297 -9.72 -33.49 29.37
N ASN A 298 -8.39 -33.45 29.44
CA ASN A 298 -7.58 -34.32 30.27
C ASN A 298 -6.60 -33.47 31.10
N LYS A 299 -6.63 -33.61 32.44
CA LYS A 299 -5.73 -32.90 33.38
C LYS A 299 -5.56 -31.40 33.05
N ASP A 300 -6.68 -30.72 32.77
CA ASP A 300 -6.78 -29.30 32.43
C ASP A 300 -6.28 -28.86 31.05
N SER A 301 -6.08 -29.79 30.12
CA SER A 301 -5.71 -29.52 28.72
C SER A 301 -6.69 -30.17 27.75
N VAL A 302 -6.86 -29.58 26.56
CA VAL A 302 -7.70 -30.19 25.52
C VAL A 302 -7.13 -31.54 25.06
N SER A 303 -7.97 -32.56 25.00
CA SER A 303 -7.62 -33.90 24.51
C SER A 303 -8.38 -34.29 23.24
N GLY A 304 -9.37 -33.49 22.84
CA GLY A 304 -10.14 -33.69 21.62
C GLY A 304 -11.35 -32.77 21.53
N ILE A 305 -12.06 -32.88 20.42
CA ILE A 305 -13.27 -32.12 20.13
C ILE A 305 -14.34 -33.05 19.55
N GLU A 306 -15.58 -32.95 20.06
CA GLU A 306 -16.74 -33.59 19.46
C GLU A 306 -17.29 -32.67 18.37
N LEU A 307 -17.42 -33.20 17.16
CA LEU A 307 -17.90 -32.50 15.98
C LEU A 307 -19.25 -33.07 15.54
N THR A 308 -20.26 -32.24 15.41
CA THR A 308 -21.52 -32.65 14.79
C THR A 308 -21.40 -32.56 13.27
N CYS A 309 -21.89 -33.59 12.58
CA CYS A 309 -22.01 -33.58 11.13
C CYS A 309 -23.09 -32.57 10.70
N ASN A 310 -22.88 -31.88 9.58
CA ASN A 310 -23.83 -30.90 9.07
C ASN A 310 -24.31 -31.26 7.67
N LYS A 311 -25.49 -30.77 7.31
CA LYS A 311 -26.01 -30.73 5.95
C LYS A 311 -26.35 -29.29 5.57
N LEU A 312 -26.17 -28.95 4.29
CA LEU A 312 -26.62 -27.67 3.74
C LEU A 312 -28.05 -27.82 3.21
N ILE A 313 -28.92 -26.87 3.56
CA ILE A 313 -30.29 -26.76 3.08
C ILE A 313 -30.46 -25.42 2.36
N GLY A 314 -31.10 -25.43 1.19
CA GLY A 314 -31.40 -24.26 0.38
C GLY A 314 -30.76 -24.29 -1.01
N ASP A 315 -31.49 -23.76 -1.99
CA ASP A 315 -31.12 -23.82 -3.42
C ASP A 315 -30.14 -22.71 -3.82
N VAL A 316 -30.22 -21.56 -3.15
CA VAL A 316 -29.37 -20.40 -3.44
C VAL A 316 -28.15 -20.39 -2.53
N MET A 317 -26.96 -20.48 -3.13
CA MET A 317 -25.68 -20.58 -2.43
C MET A 317 -25.47 -19.52 -1.32
N GLU A 318 -26.00 -18.31 -1.50
CA GLU A 318 -25.84 -17.18 -0.58
C GLU A 318 -26.77 -17.26 0.64
N SER A 319 -27.91 -17.96 0.53
CA SER A 319 -28.89 -18.15 1.61
C SER A 319 -28.86 -19.56 2.21
N GLN A 320 -27.98 -20.45 1.72
CA GLN A 320 -27.82 -21.80 2.23
C GLN A 320 -27.58 -21.82 3.73
N GLN A 321 -28.43 -22.56 4.44
CA GLN A 321 -28.36 -22.75 5.87
C GLN A 321 -27.64 -24.04 6.21
N CYS A 322 -26.82 -23.99 7.25
CA CYS A 322 -26.10 -25.14 7.79
C CYS A 322 -26.92 -25.71 8.94
N VAL A 323 -27.40 -26.94 8.78
CA VAL A 323 -28.21 -27.64 9.78
C VAL A 323 -27.44 -28.84 10.31
N ALA A 324 -27.43 -29.03 11.62
CA ALA A 324 -26.79 -30.15 12.29
C ALA A 324 -27.59 -31.44 12.07
N THR A 325 -26.89 -32.56 11.84
CA THR A 325 -27.46 -33.91 11.79
C THR A 325 -27.32 -34.60 13.14
N GLU A 326 -27.86 -35.82 13.26
CA GLU A 326 -27.72 -36.64 14.47
C GLU A 326 -26.31 -37.25 14.61
N ASP A 327 -25.59 -37.41 13.50
CA ASP A 327 -24.24 -37.97 13.50
C ASP A 327 -23.20 -37.04 14.15
N SER A 328 -22.27 -37.65 14.88
CA SER A 328 -21.12 -36.97 15.49
C SER A 328 -19.81 -37.72 15.25
N GLU A 329 -18.70 -36.98 15.22
CA GLU A 329 -17.35 -37.45 14.99
C GLU A 329 -16.44 -36.89 16.10
N ILE A 330 -15.64 -37.76 16.73
CA ILE A 330 -14.67 -37.33 17.75
C ILE A 330 -13.30 -37.19 17.09
N LEU A 331 -12.70 -36.02 17.23
CA LEU A 331 -11.35 -35.74 16.78
C LEU A 331 -10.43 -35.54 17.98
N HIS A 332 -9.41 -36.39 18.11
CA HIS A 332 -8.37 -36.20 19.13
C HIS A 332 -7.41 -35.08 18.72
N CYS A 333 -7.21 -34.11 19.61
CA CYS A 333 -6.30 -32.99 19.40
C CYS A 333 -5.74 -32.51 20.74
N SER A 334 -4.49 -32.04 20.70
CA SER A 334 -3.79 -31.46 21.85
C SER A 334 -3.83 -29.92 21.84
N LEU A 335 -4.18 -29.31 20.71
CA LEU A 335 -4.31 -27.87 20.51
C LEU A 335 -5.59 -27.58 19.72
N ALA A 336 -6.38 -26.61 20.17
CA ALA A 336 -7.54 -26.11 19.43
C ALA A 336 -7.46 -24.60 19.23
N LEU A 337 -7.66 -24.14 17.99
CA LEU A 337 -7.58 -22.73 17.62
C LEU A 337 -8.89 -22.25 17.03
N ARG A 338 -9.56 -21.32 17.71
CA ARG A 338 -10.83 -20.74 17.21
C ARG A 338 -10.56 -19.55 16.27
N SER A 339 -10.83 -19.75 14.98
CA SER A 339 -10.69 -18.77 13.90
C SER A 339 -12.04 -18.44 13.26
N ILE A 340 -13.05 -18.14 14.08
CA ILE A 340 -14.44 -17.90 13.65
C ILE A 340 -14.80 -16.41 13.50
N GLY A 341 -13.80 -15.53 13.50
CA GLY A 341 -13.93 -14.10 13.27
C GLY A 341 -13.74 -13.24 14.51
N TYR A 342 -13.68 -11.93 14.27
CA TYR A 342 -13.43 -10.92 15.28
C TYR A 342 -14.74 -10.27 15.75
N LYS A 343 -14.65 -9.50 16.83
CA LYS A 343 -15.70 -8.67 17.39
C LYS A 343 -15.11 -7.31 17.76
N SER A 344 -15.84 -6.25 17.48
CA SER A 344 -15.44 -4.90 17.86
C SER A 344 -15.75 -4.64 19.33
N ILE A 345 -14.93 -3.80 19.98
CA ILE A 345 -15.12 -3.40 21.38
C ILE A 345 -15.84 -2.07 21.46
N LYS A 346 -16.72 -1.90 22.45
CA LYS A 346 -17.28 -0.59 22.79
C LYS A 346 -16.24 0.17 23.61
N ALA A 347 -15.43 0.98 22.94
CA ALA A 347 -14.34 1.72 23.57
C ALA A 347 -14.82 2.88 24.46
N ASP A 348 -16.00 3.45 24.19
CA ASP A 348 -16.54 4.61 24.91
C ASP A 348 -18.06 4.49 25.00
N ASP A 349 -18.65 5.02 26.09
CA ASP A 349 -20.08 4.87 26.35
C ASP A 349 -20.98 5.62 25.37
N GLY A 350 -20.47 6.68 24.73
CA GLY A 350 -21.17 7.42 23.70
C GLY A 350 -21.36 6.66 22.38
N LEU A 351 -20.84 5.44 22.23
CA LEU A 351 -20.95 4.64 21.00
C LEU A 351 -22.11 3.64 21.04
N ARG A 352 -22.94 3.67 19.99
CA ARG A 352 -24.03 2.71 19.79
C ARG A 352 -23.61 1.60 18.81
N PHE A 353 -23.80 0.35 19.23
CA PHE A 353 -23.48 -0.83 18.43
C PHE A 353 -24.76 -1.52 17.96
N GLY A 354 -24.78 -1.96 16.70
CA GLY A 354 -25.86 -2.77 16.14
C GLY A 354 -25.70 -4.26 16.48
N SER A 355 -26.70 -5.06 16.09
CA SER A 355 -26.69 -6.53 16.24
C SER A 355 -25.52 -7.22 15.52
N SER A 356 -24.95 -6.58 14.50
CA SER A 356 -23.77 -7.05 13.77
C SER A 356 -22.44 -6.86 14.52
N GLY A 357 -22.45 -6.23 15.70
CA GLY A 357 -21.24 -5.91 16.46
C GLY A 357 -20.41 -4.78 15.85
N CYS A 358 -21.05 -3.91 15.06
CA CYS A 358 -20.44 -2.73 14.43
C CYS A 358 -21.08 -1.45 14.97
N VAL A 359 -20.37 -0.33 14.89
CA VAL A 359 -20.93 0.98 15.23
C VAL A 359 -22.04 1.34 14.24
N ILE A 360 -23.20 1.76 14.74
CA ILE A 360 -24.35 2.13 13.92
C ILE A 360 -24.00 3.37 13.10
N ASN A 361 -24.01 3.24 11.78
CA ASN A 361 -23.60 4.31 10.88
C ASN A 361 -24.38 4.30 9.56
N LYS A 362 -24.47 5.47 8.92
CA LYS A 362 -25.02 5.65 7.56
C LYS A 362 -23.91 6.15 6.64
N ASN A 363 -23.41 5.26 5.79
CA ASN A 363 -22.27 5.55 4.90
C ASN A 363 -21.04 6.10 5.65
N GLY A 364 -20.75 5.58 6.84
CA GLY A 364 -19.63 6.01 7.68
C GLY A 364 -19.87 7.25 8.55
N ARG A 365 -21.05 7.90 8.47
CA ARG A 365 -21.48 8.89 9.47
C ARG A 365 -22.11 8.16 10.65
N VAL A 366 -21.60 8.34 11.86
CA VAL A 366 -22.15 7.67 13.04
C VAL A 366 -23.51 8.28 13.37
N VAL A 367 -24.48 7.43 13.74
CA VAL A 367 -25.80 7.90 14.17
C VAL A 367 -25.70 8.25 15.65
N ASP A 368 -25.75 9.55 15.96
CA ASP A 368 -25.70 10.08 17.33
C ASP A 368 -26.95 10.93 17.64
N ASP A 369 -26.99 11.51 18.84
CA ASP A 369 -28.14 12.27 19.34
C ASP A 369 -28.30 13.67 18.71
N GLY A 370 -27.51 14.00 17.68
CA GLY A 370 -27.70 15.22 16.88
C GLY A 370 -27.20 16.51 17.53
N ASN A 371 -26.33 16.45 18.54
CA ASN A 371 -25.72 17.65 19.10
C ASN A 371 -24.78 18.32 18.06
N THR A 372 -25.17 19.50 17.59
CA THR A 372 -24.47 20.23 16.52
C THR A 372 -23.28 21.06 17.01
N ASP A 373 -23.14 21.28 18.34
CA ASP A 373 -22.03 22.04 18.94
C ASP A 373 -20.73 21.22 19.03
N LEU A 374 -20.87 19.90 18.97
CA LEU A 374 -19.80 18.93 18.98
C LEU A 374 -19.31 18.60 17.57
N GLY A 375 -18.02 18.28 17.45
CA GLY A 375 -17.41 17.80 16.22
C GLY A 375 -18.16 16.61 15.63
N LYS A 376 -18.19 16.53 14.30
CA LYS A 376 -18.90 15.47 13.57
C LYS A 376 -18.22 14.11 13.77
N LEU A 377 -19.01 13.04 13.90
CA LEU A 377 -18.50 11.71 14.21
C LEU A 377 -18.62 10.73 13.03
N TYR A 378 -17.53 10.03 12.73
CA TYR A 378 -17.43 9.11 11.61
C TYR A 378 -16.81 7.77 12.03
N VAL A 379 -17.05 6.73 11.23
CA VAL A 379 -16.45 5.40 11.42
C VAL A 379 -16.04 4.81 10.09
N ALA A 380 -14.86 4.18 10.05
CA ALA A 380 -14.36 3.46 8.87
C ALA A 380 -13.63 2.17 9.25
N GLY A 381 -13.43 1.31 8.25
CA GLY A 381 -12.81 -0.01 8.42
C GLY A 381 -13.71 -0.99 9.19
N TRP A 382 -13.09 -1.99 9.82
CA TRP A 382 -13.80 -3.11 10.45
C TRP A 382 -14.77 -2.69 11.55
N LEU A 383 -14.54 -1.55 12.21
CA LEU A 383 -15.45 -1.03 13.22
C LEU A 383 -16.82 -0.63 12.63
N GLY A 384 -16.84 -0.17 11.37
CA GLY A 384 -18.04 0.28 10.67
C GLY A 384 -18.67 -0.77 9.75
N THR A 385 -17.86 -1.67 9.16
CA THR A 385 -18.33 -2.68 8.19
C THR A 385 -18.34 -4.10 8.72
N GLY A 386 -17.74 -4.35 9.87
CA GLY A 386 -17.44 -5.68 10.39
C GLY A 386 -16.08 -6.22 9.90
N PRO A 387 -15.54 -7.24 10.58
CA PRO A 387 -14.20 -7.77 10.33
C PRO A 387 -14.16 -8.74 9.14
N VAL A 388 -14.52 -8.22 7.97
CA VAL A 388 -14.55 -8.97 6.72
C VAL A 388 -13.78 -8.20 5.66
N GLY A 389 -12.99 -8.92 4.86
CA GLY A 389 -12.27 -8.37 3.71
C GLY A 389 -10.80 -8.08 3.98
N VAL A 390 -10.00 -8.14 2.90
CA VAL A 390 -8.58 -7.79 2.89
C VAL A 390 -8.35 -6.28 2.93
N ILE A 391 -7.10 -5.85 3.16
CA ILE A 391 -6.68 -4.43 3.27
C ILE A 391 -7.24 -3.53 2.14
N ILE A 392 -7.36 -4.06 0.91
CA ILE A 392 -7.91 -3.32 -0.25
C ILE A 392 -9.38 -2.90 -0.02
N HIS A 393 -10.19 -3.74 0.61
CA HIS A 393 -11.59 -3.39 0.94
C HIS A 393 -11.64 -2.29 2.00
N THR A 394 -10.78 -2.39 3.01
CA THR A 394 -10.61 -1.37 4.04
C THR A 394 -10.19 -0.02 3.42
N MET A 395 -9.28 -0.04 2.45
CA MET A 395 -8.85 1.16 1.71
C MET A 395 -10.04 1.81 0.98
N GLY A 396 -10.83 1.03 0.24
CA GLY A 396 -11.99 1.53 -0.49
C GLY A 396 -13.04 2.17 0.43
N ASN A 397 -13.33 1.51 1.55
CA ASN A 397 -14.24 2.04 2.58
C ASN A 397 -13.68 3.33 3.21
N ALA A 398 -12.41 3.34 3.62
CA ALA A 398 -11.78 4.52 4.22
C ALA A 398 -11.81 5.74 3.29
N PHE A 399 -11.56 5.57 1.99
CA PHE A 399 -11.68 6.65 1.01
C PHE A 399 -13.11 7.16 0.86
N GLN A 400 -14.11 6.28 0.86
CA GLN A 400 -15.51 6.68 0.80
C GLN A 400 -15.91 7.53 2.02
N VAL A 401 -15.50 7.11 3.23
CA VAL A 401 -15.80 7.86 4.45
C VAL A 401 -15.04 9.19 4.48
N ALA A 402 -13.76 9.20 4.11
CA ALA A 402 -12.99 10.44 4.02
C ALA A 402 -13.59 11.43 3.00
N LYS A 403 -14.15 10.95 1.88
CA LYS A 403 -14.88 11.78 0.93
C LYS A 403 -16.11 12.44 1.58
N ASN A 404 -16.84 11.71 2.40
CA ASN A 404 -17.98 12.24 3.16
C ASN A 404 -17.54 13.33 4.15
N ILE A 405 -16.42 13.11 4.87
CA ILE A 405 -15.84 14.12 5.76
C ILE A 405 -15.45 15.38 4.98
N CYS A 406 -14.78 15.24 3.82
CA CYS A 406 -14.42 16.37 2.97
C CYS A 406 -15.66 17.20 2.57
N GLN A 407 -16.75 16.54 2.18
CA GLN A 407 -18.00 17.21 1.79
C GLN A 407 -18.62 17.95 2.98
N ASP A 408 -18.63 17.33 4.15
CA ASP A 408 -19.28 17.86 5.34
C ASP A 408 -18.50 19.03 5.97
N LEU A 409 -17.19 19.11 5.76
CA LEU A 409 -16.32 20.15 6.33
C LEU A 409 -15.99 21.28 5.34
N GLN A 410 -16.38 21.19 4.07
CA GLN A 410 -16.04 22.20 3.03
C GLN A 410 -16.49 23.62 3.38
N THR A 411 -17.60 23.79 4.09
CA THR A 411 -18.18 25.10 4.45
C THR A 411 -17.88 25.54 5.88
N CYS A 412 -17.25 24.69 6.71
CA CYS A 412 -16.95 25.01 8.11
C CYS A 412 -15.62 25.77 8.23
N SER A 413 -15.60 26.81 9.07
CA SER A 413 -14.38 27.44 9.58
C SER A 413 -14.11 26.91 11.00
N SER A 414 -12.85 26.57 11.32
CA SER A 414 -12.50 25.89 12.57
C SER A 414 -12.06 26.87 13.65
N THR A 415 -12.63 26.81 14.84
CA THR A 415 -12.12 27.51 16.04
C THR A 415 -11.58 26.56 17.10
N LYS A 416 -11.52 25.27 16.76
CA LYS A 416 -11.25 24.18 17.70
C LYS A 416 -9.75 24.12 18.02
N ALA A 417 -9.40 23.69 19.25
CA ALA A 417 -8.02 23.70 19.74
C ALA A 417 -7.15 22.51 19.25
N GLY A 418 -7.78 21.42 18.77
CA GLY A 418 -7.10 20.19 18.37
C GLY A 418 -6.39 19.50 19.53
N PHE A 419 -5.22 18.92 19.25
CA PHE A 419 -4.47 18.16 20.26
C PHE A 419 -4.01 18.98 21.47
N GLU A 420 -3.79 20.29 21.35
CA GLU A 420 -3.40 21.12 22.51
C GLU A 420 -4.49 21.14 23.60
N GLY A 421 -5.77 21.02 23.23
CA GLY A 421 -6.85 20.85 24.22
C GLY A 421 -6.78 19.52 24.95
N ILE A 422 -6.43 18.44 24.24
CA ILE A 422 -6.24 17.10 24.82
C ILE A 422 -5.01 17.03 25.71
N LYS A 423 -3.92 17.70 25.32
CA LYS A 423 -2.64 17.67 26.03
C LYS A 423 -2.75 18.12 27.49
N ASN A 424 -3.65 19.05 27.78
CA ASN A 424 -3.93 19.47 29.16
C ASN A 424 -4.56 18.34 29.98
N LEU A 425 -5.52 17.61 29.42
CA LEU A 425 -6.14 16.43 30.05
C LEU A 425 -5.12 15.30 30.27
N LEU A 426 -4.21 15.09 29.32
CA LEU A 426 -3.17 14.06 29.43
C LEU A 426 -2.09 14.40 30.48
N ARG A 427 -1.87 15.69 30.77
CA ARG A 427 -0.97 16.13 31.86
C ARG A 427 -1.56 15.79 33.23
N GLU A 428 -2.86 15.95 33.41
CA GLU A 428 -3.55 15.58 34.65
C GLU A 428 -3.46 14.09 34.95
N THR A 429 -3.53 13.24 33.90
CA THR A 429 -3.41 11.78 34.01
C THR A 429 -1.96 11.27 33.97
N ASN A 430 -0.98 12.15 33.77
CA ASN A 430 0.45 11.82 33.61
C ASN A 430 0.71 10.71 32.56
N THR A 431 -0.05 10.71 31.47
CA THR A 431 0.03 9.67 30.43
C THR A 431 1.19 9.98 29.48
N PRO A 432 2.21 9.11 29.33
CA PRO A 432 3.32 9.38 28.43
C PRO A 432 2.89 9.20 26.97
N VAL A 433 3.05 10.27 26.18
CA VAL A 433 2.66 10.31 24.76
C VAL A 433 3.86 10.02 23.86
N ILE A 434 3.66 9.16 22.86
CA ILE A 434 4.69 8.87 21.85
C ILE A 434 4.39 9.61 20.56
N THR A 435 5.32 10.47 20.13
CA THR A 435 5.24 11.14 18.83
C THR A 435 5.77 10.25 17.70
N TRP A 436 5.59 10.67 16.44
CA TRP A 436 6.17 9.95 15.29
C TRP A 436 7.69 9.74 15.41
N GLN A 437 8.42 10.73 15.91
CA GLN A 437 9.86 10.62 16.15
C GLN A 437 10.19 9.57 17.22
N GLY A 438 9.36 9.47 18.27
CA GLY A 438 9.49 8.41 19.28
C GLY A 438 9.26 7.03 18.68
N TRP A 439 8.27 6.89 17.79
CA TRP A 439 8.06 5.66 17.01
C TRP A 439 9.27 5.33 16.11
N GLU A 440 9.84 6.30 15.39
CA GLU A 440 11.01 6.06 14.53
C GLU A 440 12.24 5.57 15.33
N ARG A 441 12.40 6.01 16.59
CA ARG A 441 13.44 5.46 17.49
C ARG A 441 13.18 3.99 17.82
N ILE A 442 11.92 3.63 18.12
CA ILE A 442 11.52 2.24 18.33
C ILE A 442 11.79 1.41 17.07
N ASP A 443 11.34 1.88 15.89
CA ASP A 443 11.52 1.18 14.61
C ASP A 443 13.01 0.93 14.31
N ASN A 444 13.85 1.94 14.47
CA ASN A 444 15.30 1.82 14.28
C ASN A 444 15.93 0.80 15.26
N TYR A 445 15.50 0.81 16.52
CA TYR A 445 15.96 -0.17 17.51
C TYR A 445 15.58 -1.59 17.09
N GLU A 446 14.32 -1.82 16.69
CA GLU A 446 13.86 -3.14 16.25
C GLU A 446 14.63 -3.65 15.02
N VAL A 447 14.89 -2.76 14.06
CA VAL A 447 15.68 -3.08 12.86
C VAL A 447 17.13 -3.41 13.22
N ASP A 448 17.76 -2.66 14.13
CA ASP A 448 19.11 -2.95 14.62
C ASP A 448 19.20 -4.33 15.31
N GLN A 449 18.22 -4.66 16.15
CA GLN A 449 18.17 -5.99 16.77
C GLN A 449 17.94 -7.09 15.75
N GLY A 450 17.08 -6.87 14.75
CA GLY A 450 16.86 -7.82 13.67
C GLY A 450 18.12 -8.09 12.85
N LYS A 451 18.92 -7.06 12.56
CA LYS A 451 20.19 -7.23 11.83
C LYS A 451 21.16 -8.19 12.55
N LYS A 452 21.19 -8.18 13.89
CA LYS A 452 22.04 -9.08 14.69
C LYS A 452 21.64 -10.55 14.57
N THR A 453 20.36 -10.81 14.33
CA THR A 453 19.79 -12.17 14.20
C THR A 453 19.49 -12.56 12.75
N GLY A 454 19.84 -11.72 11.76
CA GLY A 454 19.59 -11.99 10.34
C GLY A 454 18.13 -11.80 9.89
N LYS A 455 17.35 -11.01 10.64
CA LYS A 455 15.92 -10.74 10.41
C LYS A 455 15.69 -9.31 9.93
N PRO A 456 14.55 -9.01 9.28
CA PRO A 456 14.18 -7.64 8.94
C PRO A 456 14.06 -6.72 10.16
N ARG A 457 13.60 -7.28 11.29
CA ARG A 457 13.47 -6.62 12.60
C ARG A 457 13.23 -7.67 13.69
N GLU A 458 13.57 -7.33 14.93
CA GLU A 458 13.11 -8.05 16.12
C GLU A 458 12.16 -7.13 16.90
N LYS A 459 10.91 -7.54 17.06
CA LYS A 459 9.86 -6.67 17.60
C LYS A 459 9.96 -6.59 19.12
N LEU A 460 9.83 -5.37 19.65
CA LEU A 460 9.59 -5.19 21.07
C LEU A 460 8.17 -5.65 21.42
N THR A 461 8.03 -6.36 22.52
CA THR A 461 6.72 -6.79 23.05
C THR A 461 6.35 -6.11 24.37
N CYS A 462 7.32 -5.47 25.05
CA CYS A 462 7.09 -4.79 26.32
C CYS A 462 6.86 -3.29 26.12
N ILE A 463 5.67 -2.79 26.50
CA ILE A 463 5.31 -1.37 26.40
C ILE A 463 6.27 -0.48 27.21
N LYS A 464 6.68 -0.90 28.43
CA LYS A 464 7.63 -0.14 29.25
C LYS A 464 8.95 0.12 28.51
N LYS A 465 9.50 -0.93 27.89
CA LYS A 465 10.73 -0.83 27.09
C LYS A 465 10.54 0.02 25.83
N MET A 466 9.38 -0.04 25.19
CA MET A 466 9.05 0.87 24.08
C MET A 466 9.05 2.34 24.53
N LEU A 467 8.47 2.64 25.68
CA LEU A 467 8.43 4.00 26.24
C LEU A 467 9.83 4.50 26.62
N GLU A 468 10.66 3.66 27.23
CA GLU A 468 12.07 3.96 27.52
C GLU A 468 12.81 4.33 26.22
N ILE A 469 12.74 3.48 25.19
CA ILE A 469 13.43 3.72 23.91
C ILE A 469 12.90 4.97 23.19
N ALA A 470 11.58 5.20 23.22
CA ALA A 470 10.98 6.39 22.63
C ALA A 470 11.44 7.68 23.32
N SER A 471 11.58 7.65 24.66
CA SER A 471 11.99 8.80 25.47
C SER A 471 13.51 9.06 25.47
N HIS A 472 14.33 8.05 25.22
CA HIS A 472 15.78 8.20 25.08
C HIS A 472 16.11 9.13 23.90
N THR A 473 16.54 10.34 24.24
CA THR A 473 17.22 11.23 23.30
C THR A 473 18.59 10.59 23.06
N THR A 474 18.84 10.10 21.86
CA THR A 474 20.06 9.33 21.55
C THR A 474 21.31 10.10 21.95
N TRP A 475 22.11 9.42 22.77
CA TRP A 475 23.41 9.81 23.34
C TRP A 475 24.51 10.04 22.28
N GLN A 476 24.16 10.30 21.02
CA GLN A 476 25.11 10.55 19.92
C GLN A 476 25.32 12.05 19.64
N HIS A 477 24.38 12.93 20.03
CA HIS A 477 24.57 14.38 19.86
C HIS A 477 25.39 15.03 20.99
N ARG A 478 25.50 14.41 22.17
CA ARG A 478 26.34 14.92 23.26
C ARG A 478 27.83 14.64 23.07
N VAL A 479 28.22 13.62 22.30
CA VAL A 479 29.64 13.36 22.02
C VAL A 479 30.19 14.33 20.97
N LEU A 480 29.39 14.80 20.00
CA LEU A 480 29.85 15.89 19.12
C LEU A 480 29.90 17.24 19.84
N PHE A 481 28.97 17.50 20.79
CA PHE A 481 29.01 18.74 21.57
C PHE A 481 30.16 18.75 22.60
N TYR A 482 30.45 17.63 23.26
CA TYR A 482 31.59 17.53 24.19
C TYR A 482 32.96 17.36 23.49
N ARG A 483 33.00 16.91 22.23
CA ARG A 483 34.26 16.80 21.46
C ARG A 483 34.63 18.09 20.74
N VAL A 484 33.71 19.04 20.57
CA VAL A 484 34.01 20.42 20.16
C VAL A 484 34.38 21.29 21.37
N LEU A 485 33.84 21.01 22.57
CA LEU A 485 34.13 21.76 23.80
C LEU A 485 35.44 21.39 24.52
N LEU A 486 36.17 20.36 24.07
CA LEU A 486 37.46 19.95 24.67
C LEU A 486 38.70 20.26 23.80
N THR A 487 38.55 20.94 22.67
CA THR A 487 39.67 21.33 21.79
C THR A 487 39.85 22.84 21.61
N THR A 488 39.19 23.66 22.42
CA THR A 488 39.40 25.11 22.44
C THR A 488 39.36 25.67 23.86
N ARG A 489 40.31 25.22 24.70
CA ARG A 489 40.80 26.01 25.83
C ARG A 489 42.10 26.68 25.40
N GLY A 490 41.96 27.90 24.88
CA GLY A 490 43.06 28.75 24.46
C GLY A 490 42.58 30.18 24.25
N TYR A 491 42.57 30.94 25.35
CA TYR A 491 42.76 32.39 25.41
C TYR A 491 41.67 33.36 24.88
N ILE A 492 41.17 34.14 25.86
CA ILE A 492 40.95 35.60 25.87
C ILE A 492 39.55 36.13 25.47
N PHE A 493 38.90 36.66 26.52
CA PHE A 493 37.84 37.67 26.54
C PHE A 493 38.13 38.86 25.60
N VAL A 494 37.13 39.38 24.89
CA VAL A 494 36.72 40.81 24.91
C VAL A 494 35.31 40.95 24.28
N ASN A 495 34.51 41.83 24.90
CA ASN A 495 33.17 42.29 24.54
C ASN A 495 32.99 42.72 23.07
N CYS A 496 31.79 42.48 22.54
CA CYS A 496 31.35 43.00 21.25
C CYS A 496 30.34 44.14 21.48
N GLU A 497 30.80 45.38 21.35
CA GLU A 497 29.95 46.57 21.12
C GLU A 497 30.58 47.44 20.02
N LYS A 498 29.74 47.77 19.03
CA LYS A 498 29.72 48.97 18.17
C LYS A 498 30.90 49.30 17.22
N ALA A 499 30.47 49.53 15.97
CA ALA A 499 30.81 50.65 15.05
C ALA A 499 32.03 50.54 14.11
N PHE A 500 32.02 51.47 13.13
CA PHE A 500 32.94 51.78 12.03
C PHE A 500 32.55 51.14 10.68
N THR A 501 31.99 51.82 9.66
CA THR A 501 32.09 53.20 9.09
C THR A 501 33.48 53.70 8.75
N MET A 502 33.64 53.97 7.45
CA MET A 502 34.53 54.90 6.75
C MET A 502 36.04 54.60 6.72
N ALA A 503 36.54 54.46 5.50
CA ALA A 503 37.89 54.84 5.10
C ALA A 503 37.79 55.48 3.71
N ASP A 504 37.97 56.80 3.67
CA ASP A 504 38.41 57.55 2.49
C ASP A 504 39.94 57.48 2.41
N GLU A 505 40.51 57.46 1.21
CA GLU A 505 41.57 58.40 0.75
C GLU A 505 42.13 58.00 -0.64
N ASN A 506 41.86 58.91 -1.60
CA ASN A 506 42.61 59.38 -2.78
C ASN A 506 43.73 58.54 -3.44
N TRP A 507 43.80 58.59 -4.79
CA TRP A 507 44.80 59.38 -5.56
C TRP A 507 44.58 59.25 -7.09
N ASN A 508 44.54 60.42 -7.74
CA ASN A 508 44.93 60.79 -9.12
C ASN A 508 43.95 60.78 -10.31
N GLU A 509 43.88 61.99 -10.88
CA GLU A 509 43.33 62.47 -12.14
C GLU A 509 44.16 62.03 -13.36
N GLU A 510 43.53 61.84 -14.53
CA GLU A 510 43.92 62.54 -15.76
C GLU A 510 42.94 62.34 -16.94
N SER A 511 42.53 63.49 -17.49
CA SER A 511 42.22 63.81 -18.90
C SER A 511 41.00 63.21 -19.64
N MET A 512 40.19 64.15 -20.16
CA MET A 512 39.13 64.00 -21.15
C MET A 512 39.69 63.73 -22.55
N GLU A 513 39.07 62.81 -23.29
CA GLU A 513 38.89 62.95 -24.74
C GLU A 513 37.46 62.58 -25.15
N THR A 514 36.92 63.45 -26.00
CA THR A 514 35.57 63.47 -26.55
C THR A 514 35.43 62.50 -27.72
N GLY A 515 34.38 61.66 -27.75
CA GLY A 515 33.99 61.00 -28.99
C GLY A 515 32.90 59.94 -28.87
N GLY A 516 31.69 60.28 -29.33
CA GLY A 516 30.77 59.31 -29.93
C GLY A 516 29.81 58.57 -28.99
N VAL A 517 28.58 59.05 -28.93
CA VAL A 517 27.42 58.34 -28.37
C VAL A 517 27.14 57.06 -29.18
N ALA A 518 27.19 55.91 -28.52
CA ALA A 518 26.44 54.71 -28.92
C ALA A 518 25.63 54.25 -27.69
N ILE A 519 24.33 54.51 -27.75
CA ILE A 519 23.34 53.99 -26.81
C ILE A 519 23.18 52.52 -27.13
N ASP A 520 23.65 51.62 -26.26
CA ASP A 520 23.05 50.31 -25.97
C ASP A 520 23.99 49.53 -25.04
N ASN A 521 23.73 49.60 -23.72
CA ASN A 521 24.08 48.57 -22.72
C ASN A 521 23.55 48.99 -21.34
N MET A 522 22.22 48.96 -21.17
CA MET A 522 21.67 48.66 -19.85
C MET A 522 21.84 47.16 -19.61
N PRO A 523 22.35 46.71 -18.44
CA PRO A 523 22.26 45.30 -18.09
C PRO A 523 20.78 44.92 -18.09
N LEU A 524 20.38 44.02 -18.98
CA LEU A 524 19.06 43.41 -18.95
C LEU A 524 18.82 42.89 -17.53
N PRO A 525 17.66 43.19 -16.90
CA PRO A 525 17.33 42.60 -15.62
C PRO A 525 17.42 41.09 -15.75
N GLN A 526 18.21 40.45 -14.86
CA GLN A 526 18.28 39.00 -14.77
C GLN A 526 16.85 38.46 -14.82
N ALA A 527 16.60 37.62 -15.83
CA ALA A 527 15.30 37.02 -16.04
C ALA A 527 14.87 36.35 -14.74
N ALA A 528 13.79 36.87 -14.15
CA ALA A 528 13.14 36.28 -13.00
C ALA A 528 13.04 34.76 -13.21
N ASP A 529 13.48 33.98 -12.22
CA ASP A 529 13.44 32.51 -12.23
C ASP A 529 12.08 32.02 -12.74
N ILE A 530 12.06 31.58 -13.99
CA ILE A 530 10.85 31.07 -14.62
C ILE A 530 10.56 29.73 -13.93
N PRO A 531 9.37 29.52 -13.33
CA PRO A 531 9.08 28.29 -12.60
C PRO A 531 9.23 27.08 -13.53
N GLU A 532 10.11 26.17 -13.12
CA GLU A 532 10.46 24.96 -13.86
C GLU A 532 9.22 24.11 -14.16
N ILE A 533 8.91 23.90 -15.45
CA ILE A 533 7.72 23.14 -15.86
C ILE A 533 8.01 21.65 -15.72
N LYS A 534 7.64 21.07 -14.58
CA LYS A 534 7.76 19.63 -14.31
C LYS A 534 6.58 18.85 -14.88
N LEU A 535 6.85 17.81 -15.66
CA LEU A 535 5.82 16.91 -16.17
C LEU A 535 5.17 16.17 -15.00
N PHE A 536 3.83 16.15 -14.97
CA PHE A 536 3.01 15.65 -13.86
C PHE A 536 3.33 16.28 -12.49
N GLY A 537 4.02 17.43 -12.47
CA GLY A 537 4.50 18.09 -11.26
C GLY A 537 5.63 17.33 -10.54
N ARG A 538 6.30 16.39 -11.21
CA ARG A 538 7.32 15.53 -10.60
C ARG A 538 8.61 15.41 -11.40
N TRP A 539 8.52 15.26 -12.72
CA TRP A 539 9.68 14.94 -13.55
C TRP A 539 10.20 16.17 -14.29
N SER A 540 11.48 16.50 -14.09
CA SER A 540 12.14 17.54 -14.87
C SER A 540 12.39 17.05 -16.30
N CYS A 541 12.26 17.96 -17.27
CA CYS A 541 12.66 17.74 -18.64
C CYS A 541 14.10 18.20 -18.92
N TYR A 542 14.77 18.86 -17.96
CA TYR A 542 16.08 19.48 -18.14
C TYR A 542 17.19 18.44 -18.32
N ASP A 543 17.18 17.39 -17.49
CA ASP A 543 18.23 16.37 -17.44
C ASP A 543 18.14 15.30 -18.55
N VAL A 544 17.19 15.43 -19.50
CA VAL A 544 16.91 14.38 -20.49
C VAL A 544 17.79 14.55 -21.73
N GLN A 545 18.64 13.56 -21.99
CA GLN A 545 19.57 13.53 -23.11
C GLN A 545 19.09 12.59 -24.23
N VAL A 546 19.26 13.03 -25.48
CA VAL A 546 18.98 12.23 -26.69
C VAL A 546 20.33 11.89 -27.32
N SER A 547 20.71 10.61 -27.29
CA SER A 547 22.02 10.14 -27.76
C SER A 547 22.14 10.05 -29.30
N ASP A 548 21.03 9.84 -30.02
CA ASP A 548 21.01 9.74 -31.48
C ASP A 548 20.79 11.12 -32.12
N MET A 549 21.83 11.64 -32.78
CA MET A 549 21.83 12.94 -33.47
C MET A 549 20.69 13.06 -34.51
N SER A 550 20.32 11.95 -35.17
CA SER A 550 19.27 11.96 -36.20
C SER A 550 17.86 12.14 -35.65
N LEU A 551 17.65 11.87 -34.35
CA LEU A 551 16.34 11.89 -33.70
C LEU A 551 16.12 13.14 -32.83
N GLN A 552 17.15 13.96 -32.60
CA GLN A 552 17.10 15.11 -31.70
C GLN A 552 15.98 16.11 -32.07
N ASP A 553 15.77 16.37 -33.36
CA ASP A 553 14.73 17.30 -33.85
C ASP A 553 13.31 16.73 -33.78
N TYR A 554 13.18 15.41 -33.65
CA TYR A 554 11.91 14.69 -33.68
C TYR A 554 11.47 14.17 -32.31
N ILE A 555 12.33 14.29 -31.30
CA ILE A 555 12.07 13.99 -29.89
C ILE A 555 12.01 15.32 -29.11
N SER A 556 10.80 15.89 -29.07
CA SER A 556 10.51 17.19 -28.44
C SER A 556 10.43 17.08 -26.91
N VAL A 557 11.61 17.07 -26.27
CA VAL A 557 11.74 16.99 -24.79
C VAL A 557 12.30 18.29 -24.17
N LYS A 558 12.96 19.15 -24.97
CA LYS A 558 13.54 20.42 -24.52
C LYS A 558 12.48 21.40 -23.97
N GLU A 559 12.91 22.34 -23.12
CA GLU A 559 12.07 23.29 -22.35
C GLU A 559 10.93 23.95 -23.13
N LYS A 560 11.17 24.32 -24.41
CA LYS A 560 10.17 24.90 -25.31
C LYS A 560 8.89 24.07 -25.46
N TYR A 561 8.98 22.76 -25.23
CA TYR A 561 7.90 21.79 -25.37
C TYR A 561 7.42 21.22 -24.03
N ALA A 562 7.97 21.67 -22.91
CA ALA A 562 7.58 21.21 -21.58
C ALA A 562 6.11 21.56 -21.28
N LYS A 563 5.38 20.59 -20.73
CA LYS A 563 3.97 20.72 -20.33
C LYS A 563 3.74 19.99 -19.01
N TYR A 564 2.92 20.58 -18.14
CA TYR A 564 2.50 19.93 -16.88
C TYR A 564 1.71 18.64 -17.11
N LEU A 565 0.88 18.62 -18.14
CA LEU A 565 0.08 17.48 -18.57
C LEU A 565 0.29 17.27 -20.08
N PRO A 566 0.34 16.02 -20.57
CA PRO A 566 0.54 15.71 -21.99
C PRO A 566 -0.73 15.99 -22.81
N HIS A 567 -1.10 17.27 -22.90
CA HIS A 567 -2.29 17.76 -23.58
C HIS A 567 -2.04 19.13 -24.21
N SER A 568 -1.87 19.17 -25.53
CA SER A 568 -1.67 20.41 -26.32
C SER A 568 -2.93 20.91 -27.04
N ALA A 569 -4.09 20.32 -26.74
CA ALA A 569 -5.38 20.68 -27.34
C ALA A 569 -5.38 20.74 -28.89
N GLY A 570 -4.61 19.85 -29.54
CA GLY A 570 -4.60 19.73 -31.01
C GLY A 570 -3.79 20.80 -31.75
N ARG A 571 -3.05 21.67 -31.05
CA ARG A 571 -2.26 22.77 -31.64
C ARG A 571 -1.29 22.33 -32.76
N TYR A 572 -0.80 21.11 -32.68
CA TYR A 572 0.17 20.55 -33.63
C TYR A 572 -0.45 19.75 -34.79
N ALA A 573 -1.77 19.53 -34.78
CA ALA A 573 -2.45 18.70 -35.78
C ALA A 573 -2.76 19.46 -37.08
N HIS A 574 -3.08 20.76 -37.00
CA HIS A 574 -3.60 21.54 -38.12
C HIS A 574 -2.54 21.97 -39.15
N LYS A 575 -1.25 21.87 -38.86
CA LYS A 575 -0.17 22.32 -39.75
C LYS A 575 0.75 21.16 -40.13
N ARG A 576 1.06 21.04 -41.42
CA ARG A 576 1.96 20.01 -41.98
C ARG A 576 3.30 20.01 -41.23
N PHE A 577 3.83 18.83 -40.93
CA PHE A 577 5.10 18.58 -40.21
C PHE A 577 5.21 19.08 -38.76
N ARG A 578 4.26 19.87 -38.23
CA ARG A 578 4.27 20.30 -36.81
C ARG A 578 4.07 19.16 -35.81
N LYS A 579 3.68 17.96 -36.28
CA LYS A 579 3.64 16.73 -35.47
C LYS A 579 5.00 16.37 -34.85
N ALA A 580 6.12 16.73 -35.51
CA ALA A 580 7.47 16.54 -34.96
C ALA A 580 7.69 17.33 -33.66
N GLN A 581 7.06 18.49 -33.53
CA GLN A 581 7.16 19.40 -32.38
C GLN A 581 6.19 19.05 -31.23
N CYS A 582 5.32 18.05 -31.41
CA CYS A 582 4.38 17.62 -30.38
C CYS A 582 5.11 16.84 -29.28
N PRO A 583 4.97 17.19 -27.98
CA PRO A 583 5.70 16.56 -26.89
C PRO A 583 5.65 15.03 -26.93
N ILE A 584 6.78 14.38 -26.69
CA ILE A 584 6.91 12.92 -26.90
C ILE A 584 5.93 12.11 -26.05
N VAL A 585 5.69 12.54 -24.81
CA VAL A 585 4.74 11.90 -23.89
C VAL A 585 3.30 12.06 -24.38
N GLU A 586 2.96 13.18 -25.03
CA GLU A 586 1.65 13.35 -25.65
C GLU A 586 1.50 12.45 -26.87
N ARG A 587 2.56 12.24 -27.67
CA ARG A 587 2.53 11.29 -28.79
C ARG A 587 2.31 9.86 -28.31
N LEU A 588 2.98 9.44 -27.24
CA LEU A 588 2.75 8.15 -26.57
C LEU A 588 1.31 8.02 -26.08
N THR A 589 0.82 9.04 -25.35
CA THR A 589 -0.55 9.10 -24.84
C THR A 589 -1.59 8.97 -25.95
N ASN A 590 -1.41 9.72 -27.04
CA ASN A 590 -2.31 9.67 -28.19
C ASN A 590 -2.27 8.31 -28.89
N SER A 591 -1.10 7.66 -28.94
CA SER A 591 -0.96 6.32 -29.53
C SER A 591 -1.63 5.24 -28.69
N LEU A 592 -1.62 5.33 -27.35
CA LEU A 592 -2.38 4.43 -26.47
C LEU A 592 -3.90 4.56 -26.62
N MET A 593 -4.37 5.69 -27.14
CA MET A 593 -5.78 5.90 -27.48
C MET A 593 -6.14 5.30 -28.84
N MET A 594 -5.18 4.93 -29.68
CA MET A 594 -5.45 4.36 -31.01
C MET A 594 -5.87 2.90 -30.86
N HIS A 595 -7.14 2.61 -31.12
CA HIS A 595 -7.78 1.29 -31.08
C HIS A 595 -8.03 0.70 -29.67
N GLY A 596 -9.13 -0.04 -29.52
CA GLY A 596 -9.52 -0.73 -28.28
C GLY A 596 -10.44 0.08 -27.37
N ARG A 597 -10.59 -0.38 -26.11
CA ARG A 597 -11.53 0.20 -25.11
C ARG A 597 -11.20 1.63 -24.67
N ASN A 598 -9.97 2.09 -24.94
CA ASN A 598 -9.47 3.42 -24.58
C ASN A 598 -9.63 4.44 -25.73
N ASN A 599 -10.30 4.06 -26.82
CA ASN A 599 -10.50 4.95 -27.96
C ASN A 599 -11.23 6.23 -27.53
N GLY A 600 -10.68 7.39 -27.89
CA GLY A 600 -11.20 8.71 -27.54
C GLY A 600 -11.04 9.13 -26.06
N LYS A 601 -10.62 8.26 -25.15
CA LYS A 601 -10.54 8.55 -23.70
C LYS A 601 -9.18 9.10 -23.26
N LYS A 602 -8.91 10.37 -23.59
CA LYS A 602 -7.61 11.00 -23.30
C LYS A 602 -7.26 11.06 -21.82
N LEU A 603 -8.18 11.45 -20.94
CA LEU A 603 -7.94 11.49 -19.49
C LEU A 603 -7.52 10.13 -18.91
N MET A 604 -8.10 9.04 -19.43
CA MET A 604 -7.75 7.68 -19.02
C MET A 604 -6.35 7.31 -19.49
N ALA A 605 -6.00 7.60 -20.75
CA ALA A 605 -4.66 7.37 -21.29
C ALA A 605 -3.58 8.17 -20.53
N VAL A 606 -3.86 9.44 -20.18
CA VAL A 606 -2.96 10.26 -19.38
C VAL A 606 -2.71 9.64 -18.00
N ARG A 607 -3.74 9.09 -17.34
CA ARG A 607 -3.59 8.38 -16.06
C ARG A 607 -2.76 7.11 -16.19
N ILE A 608 -2.97 6.34 -17.26
CA ILE A 608 -2.18 5.12 -17.53
C ILE A 608 -0.70 5.48 -17.69
N VAL A 609 -0.38 6.50 -18.50
CA VAL A 609 1.01 6.95 -18.70
C VAL A 609 1.61 7.47 -17.40
N LYS A 610 0.85 8.25 -16.62
CA LYS A 610 1.30 8.72 -15.30
C LYS A 610 1.68 7.55 -14.38
N HIS A 611 0.81 6.54 -14.27
CA HIS A 611 1.09 5.36 -13.44
C HIS A 611 2.25 4.53 -13.99
N ALA A 612 2.36 4.36 -15.30
CA ALA A 612 3.50 3.67 -15.91
C ALA A 612 4.83 4.38 -15.58
N PHE A 613 4.88 5.72 -15.64
CA PHE A 613 6.08 6.49 -15.29
C PHE A 613 6.42 6.41 -13.80
N GLU A 614 5.40 6.36 -12.92
CA GLU A 614 5.61 6.10 -11.50
C GLU A 614 6.25 4.72 -11.28
N ILE A 615 5.76 3.68 -11.98
CA ILE A 615 6.31 2.32 -11.90
C ILE A 615 7.75 2.29 -12.43
N ILE A 616 8.02 2.92 -13.58
CA ILE A 616 9.37 2.98 -14.15
C ILE A 616 10.34 3.60 -13.16
N HIS A 617 10.01 4.76 -12.59
CA HIS A 617 10.88 5.42 -11.62
C HIS A 617 11.10 4.56 -10.37
N LEU A 618 10.07 3.87 -9.88
CA LEU A 618 10.20 2.98 -8.72
C LEU A 618 11.08 1.76 -9.02
N LEU A 619 11.08 1.25 -10.25
CA LEU A 619 11.85 0.07 -10.64
C LEU A 619 13.29 0.37 -11.06
N THR A 620 13.52 1.48 -11.77
CA THR A 620 14.84 1.82 -12.32
C THR A 620 15.58 2.87 -11.50
N GLY A 621 14.89 3.68 -10.69
CA GLY A 621 15.47 4.84 -10.00
C GLY A 621 15.83 6.01 -10.92
N GLU A 622 15.69 5.86 -12.23
CA GLU A 622 16.02 6.87 -13.24
C GLU A 622 14.83 7.78 -13.55
N ASN A 623 15.08 8.89 -14.25
CA ASN A 623 14.01 9.73 -14.78
C ASN A 623 13.23 8.95 -15.85
N PRO A 624 11.91 8.72 -15.68
CA PRO A 624 11.13 7.93 -16.63
C PRO A 624 11.07 8.54 -18.03
N LEU A 625 11.31 9.86 -18.17
CA LEU A 625 11.47 10.50 -19.47
C LEU A 625 12.71 10.01 -20.21
N GLN A 626 13.83 9.83 -19.51
CA GLN A 626 15.06 9.30 -20.09
C GLN A 626 14.86 7.85 -20.56
N VAL A 627 14.18 7.03 -19.74
CA VAL A 627 13.84 5.65 -20.10
C VAL A 627 12.96 5.62 -21.36
N LEU A 628 11.94 6.48 -21.45
CA LEU A 628 11.10 6.59 -22.66
C LEU A 628 11.90 6.99 -23.90
N VAL A 629 12.78 8.00 -23.79
CA VAL A 629 13.63 8.44 -24.91
C VAL A 629 14.53 7.31 -25.38
N THR A 630 15.20 6.63 -24.44
CA THR A 630 16.10 5.51 -24.73
C THR A 630 15.34 4.34 -25.37
N ALA A 631 14.15 4.02 -24.86
CA ALA A 631 13.28 2.98 -25.44
C ALA A 631 12.89 3.29 -26.90
N ILE A 632 12.57 4.56 -27.21
CA ILE A 632 12.22 4.99 -28.57
C ILE A 632 13.43 4.89 -29.52
N ILE A 633 14.61 5.31 -29.07
CA ILE A 633 15.86 5.22 -29.85
C ILE A 633 16.14 3.76 -30.21
N ASN A 634 16.03 2.86 -29.24
CA ASN A 634 16.31 1.44 -29.43
C ASN A 634 15.26 0.73 -30.29
N SER A 635 13.98 1.13 -30.20
CA SER A 635 12.85 0.47 -30.89
C SER A 635 12.61 0.93 -32.32
N GLY A 636 13.22 2.03 -32.77
CA GLY A 636 13.03 2.56 -34.12
C GLY A 636 13.85 1.81 -35.18
N PRO A 637 13.23 1.16 -36.19
CA PRO A 637 13.98 0.47 -37.26
C PRO A 637 14.74 1.46 -38.12
N ARG A 638 15.99 1.15 -38.50
CA ARG A 638 16.81 2.01 -39.37
C ARG A 638 16.52 1.76 -40.86
N GLU A 639 16.31 0.51 -41.21
CA GLU A 639 16.00 0.04 -42.56
C GLU A 639 14.62 -0.64 -42.59
N ASP A 640 13.88 -0.45 -43.67
CA ASP A 640 12.60 -1.11 -43.95
C ASP A 640 12.58 -1.56 -45.43
N SER A 641 11.68 -2.47 -45.80
CA SER A 641 11.55 -2.90 -47.20
C SER A 641 10.37 -2.20 -47.88
N THR A 642 10.59 -1.61 -49.05
CA THR A 642 9.53 -1.00 -49.86
C THR A 642 9.32 -1.78 -51.15
N ARG A 643 8.05 -1.89 -51.54
CA ARG A 643 7.62 -2.52 -52.80
C ARG A 643 7.91 -1.56 -53.95
N ILE A 644 8.88 -1.88 -54.81
CA ILE A 644 9.24 -1.10 -55.99
C ILE A 644 8.85 -1.91 -57.23
N GLY A 645 8.06 -1.30 -58.11
CA GLY A 645 7.66 -1.90 -59.37
C GLY A 645 7.61 -0.89 -60.51
N ARG A 646 8.06 -1.33 -61.68
CA ARG A 646 7.83 -0.69 -62.99
C ARG A 646 7.36 -1.79 -63.94
N ALA A 647 6.35 -1.49 -64.77
CA ALA A 647 5.86 -2.39 -65.82
C ALA A 647 5.49 -3.81 -65.36
N GLY A 648 4.63 -3.93 -64.33
CA GLY A 648 4.02 -5.22 -63.94
C GLY A 648 4.90 -6.15 -63.10
N THR A 649 6.22 -5.96 -63.06
CA THR A 649 7.12 -6.71 -62.16
C THR A 649 7.30 -5.94 -60.87
N VAL A 650 7.13 -6.61 -59.73
CA VAL A 650 7.23 -5.98 -58.42
C VAL A 650 8.19 -6.71 -57.50
N ARG A 651 9.23 -6.01 -57.04
CA ARG A 651 10.22 -6.52 -56.09
C ARG A 651 10.21 -5.72 -54.79
N ARG A 652 10.70 -6.30 -53.71
CA ARG A 652 10.98 -5.55 -52.47
C ARG A 652 12.43 -5.10 -52.51
N GLN A 653 12.68 -3.86 -52.12
CA GLN A 653 14.02 -3.29 -52.00
C GLN A 653 14.18 -2.68 -50.61
N ALA A 654 15.35 -2.88 -50.00
CA ALA A 654 15.71 -2.21 -48.75
C ALA A 654 15.81 -0.69 -48.96
N VAL A 655 15.18 0.07 -48.05
CA VAL A 655 15.22 1.54 -48.04
C VAL A 655 15.39 2.06 -46.61
N ASP A 656 16.07 3.19 -46.47
CA ASP A 656 16.25 3.85 -45.18
C ASP A 656 14.94 4.48 -44.66
N VAL A 657 14.72 4.37 -43.36
CA VAL A 657 13.53 4.91 -42.70
C VAL A 657 13.77 6.34 -42.24
N SER A 658 12.90 7.28 -42.65
CA SER A 658 13.01 8.68 -42.22
C SER A 658 12.88 8.84 -40.69
N PRO A 659 13.62 9.76 -40.04
CA PRO A 659 13.61 9.93 -38.58
C PRO A 659 12.21 10.07 -37.96
N LEU A 660 11.32 10.85 -38.61
CA LEU A 660 9.94 11.00 -38.14
C LEU A 660 9.16 9.68 -38.18
N ARG A 661 9.38 8.85 -39.22
CA ARG A 661 8.76 7.52 -39.34
C ARG A 661 9.35 6.57 -38.30
N ARG A 662 10.67 6.59 -38.05
CA ARG A 662 11.34 5.82 -36.99
C ARG A 662 10.67 6.04 -35.63
N VAL A 663 10.50 7.31 -35.21
CA VAL A 663 9.87 7.64 -33.92
C VAL A 663 8.39 7.23 -33.88
N ASN A 664 7.63 7.47 -34.95
CA ASN A 664 6.21 7.10 -34.99
C ASN A 664 6.00 5.58 -34.93
N GLN A 665 6.82 4.83 -35.65
CA GLN A 665 6.77 3.38 -35.69
C GLN A 665 7.20 2.77 -34.35
N ALA A 666 8.26 3.29 -33.73
CA ALA A 666 8.68 2.89 -32.38
C ALA A 666 7.55 3.07 -31.35
N ILE A 667 6.95 4.26 -31.29
CA ILE A 667 5.83 4.54 -30.36
C ILE A 667 4.64 3.60 -30.63
N TRP A 668 4.31 3.35 -31.90
CA TRP A 668 3.21 2.47 -32.26
C TRP A 668 3.48 1.01 -31.86
N LEU A 669 4.70 0.52 -32.07
CA LEU A 669 5.10 -0.84 -31.68
C LEU A 669 5.08 -1.02 -30.16
N LEU A 670 5.62 -0.05 -29.40
CA LEU A 670 5.60 -0.06 -27.94
C LEU A 670 4.15 -0.10 -27.39
N CYS A 671 3.27 0.75 -27.92
CA CYS A 671 1.86 0.77 -27.52
C CYS A 671 1.12 -0.51 -27.92
N THR A 672 1.46 -1.13 -29.04
CA THR A 672 0.84 -2.37 -29.50
C THR A 672 1.29 -3.55 -28.63
N GLY A 673 2.58 -3.67 -28.37
CA GLY A 673 3.13 -4.68 -27.46
C GLY A 673 2.53 -4.62 -26.06
N ALA A 674 2.46 -3.41 -25.50
CA ALA A 674 1.84 -3.22 -24.17
C ALA A 674 0.35 -3.60 -24.13
N ARG A 675 -0.40 -3.36 -25.22
CA ARG A 675 -1.82 -3.73 -25.31
C ARG A 675 -2.02 -5.23 -25.46
N GLU A 676 -1.22 -5.88 -26.30
CA GLU A 676 -1.25 -7.34 -26.46
C GLU A 676 -0.86 -8.05 -25.16
N ALA A 677 0.20 -7.57 -24.48
CA ALA A 677 0.64 -8.11 -23.19
C ALA A 677 -0.39 -7.92 -22.07
N ALA A 678 -1.20 -6.86 -22.12
CA ALA A 678 -2.28 -6.61 -21.16
C ALA A 678 -3.56 -7.42 -21.47
N PHE A 679 -3.72 -7.96 -22.68
CA PHE A 679 -4.94 -8.66 -23.05
C PHE A 679 -5.03 -10.02 -22.33
N ARG A 680 -6.11 -10.22 -21.56
CA ARG A 680 -6.35 -11.41 -20.72
C ARG A 680 -5.29 -11.68 -19.64
N ASN A 681 -4.40 -10.72 -19.37
CA ASN A 681 -3.38 -10.80 -18.34
C ASN A 681 -3.87 -10.19 -17.01
N ILE A 682 -3.21 -10.56 -15.91
CA ILE A 682 -3.47 -10.04 -14.55
C ILE A 682 -2.82 -8.66 -14.37
N LYS A 683 -1.68 -8.43 -15.02
CA LYS A 683 -0.97 -7.15 -15.00
C LYS A 683 -1.85 -6.04 -15.56
N THR A 684 -1.83 -4.89 -14.89
CA THR A 684 -2.53 -3.71 -15.37
C THR A 684 -1.87 -3.17 -16.64
N ILE A 685 -2.63 -2.45 -17.47
CA ILE A 685 -2.07 -1.82 -18.67
C ILE A 685 -0.92 -0.86 -18.35
N ALA A 686 -0.93 -0.22 -17.17
CA ALA A 686 0.16 0.65 -16.73
C ALA A 686 1.45 -0.13 -16.44
N GLU A 687 1.33 -1.29 -15.79
CA GLU A 687 2.47 -2.21 -15.55
C GLU A 687 2.99 -2.78 -16.88
N CYS A 688 2.13 -3.20 -17.80
CA CYS A 688 2.55 -3.68 -19.11
C CYS A 688 3.26 -2.60 -19.93
N VAL A 689 2.80 -1.35 -19.87
CA VAL A 689 3.49 -0.21 -20.52
C VAL A 689 4.85 0.04 -19.86
N ALA A 690 4.94 -0.03 -18.52
CA ALA A 690 6.21 0.14 -17.82
C ALA A 690 7.22 -0.98 -18.16
N ASP A 691 6.80 -2.24 -18.11
CA ASP A 691 7.64 -3.39 -18.45
C ASP A 691 8.13 -3.31 -19.91
N GLU A 692 7.26 -2.97 -20.85
CA GLU A 692 7.62 -2.84 -22.27
C GLU A 692 8.63 -1.70 -22.48
N LEU A 693 8.45 -0.56 -21.83
CA LEU A 693 9.39 0.57 -21.91
C LEU A 693 10.75 0.25 -21.29
N ILE A 694 10.78 -0.41 -20.14
CA ILE A 694 12.03 -0.81 -19.47
C ILE A 694 12.79 -1.83 -20.32
N ASN A 695 12.10 -2.85 -20.83
CA ASN A 695 12.71 -3.89 -21.66
C ASN A 695 13.24 -3.31 -22.99
N ALA A 696 12.49 -2.39 -23.60
CA ALA A 696 12.93 -1.70 -24.81
C ALA A 696 14.12 -0.76 -24.55
N ALA A 697 14.14 -0.05 -23.42
CA ALA A 697 15.27 0.81 -23.04
C ALA A 697 16.55 -0.01 -22.83
N LYS A 698 16.45 -1.24 -22.30
CA LYS A 698 17.58 -2.18 -22.17
C LYS A 698 17.97 -2.87 -23.48
N GLY A 699 17.20 -2.71 -24.56
CA GLY A 699 17.42 -3.41 -25.83
C GLY A 699 17.16 -4.92 -25.75
N SER A 700 16.33 -5.38 -24.80
CA SER A 700 16.06 -6.80 -24.62
C SER A 700 15.09 -7.33 -25.68
N SER A 701 15.35 -8.54 -26.19
CA SER A 701 14.45 -9.29 -27.08
C SER A 701 13.10 -9.67 -26.43
N ASN A 702 12.96 -9.49 -25.11
CA ASN A 702 11.70 -9.66 -24.40
C ASN A 702 10.68 -8.55 -24.70
N SER A 703 11.14 -7.39 -25.21
CA SER A 703 10.24 -6.34 -25.70
C SER A 703 9.66 -6.72 -27.05
N TYR A 704 8.36 -6.56 -27.19
CA TYR A 704 7.66 -6.74 -28.46
C TYR A 704 8.19 -5.77 -29.53
N ALA A 705 8.44 -4.52 -29.15
CA ALA A 705 8.92 -3.49 -30.07
C ALA A 705 10.30 -3.81 -30.65
N ILE A 706 11.23 -4.29 -29.82
CA ILE A 706 12.57 -4.72 -30.27
C ILE A 706 12.45 -5.94 -31.19
N LYS A 707 11.68 -6.96 -30.79
CA LYS A 707 11.48 -8.17 -31.61
C LYS A 707 10.94 -7.84 -33.01
N LYS A 708 9.98 -6.91 -33.10
CA LYS A 708 9.39 -6.47 -34.37
C LYS A 708 10.33 -5.59 -35.19
N LYS A 709 11.12 -4.75 -34.54
CA LYS A 709 12.18 -3.99 -35.20
C LYS A 709 13.21 -4.93 -35.85
N ASP A 710 13.72 -5.90 -35.10
CA ASP A 710 14.73 -6.85 -35.59
C ASP A 710 14.19 -7.71 -36.74
N GLU A 711 12.90 -8.06 -36.71
CA GLU A 711 12.21 -8.75 -37.80
C GLU A 711 12.17 -7.89 -39.08
N LEU A 712 11.81 -6.61 -38.96
CA LEU A 712 11.78 -5.67 -40.09
C LEU A 712 13.17 -5.44 -40.69
N GLU A 713 14.18 -5.23 -39.85
CA GLU A 713 15.56 -5.03 -40.31
C GLU A 713 16.13 -6.31 -40.94
N ARG A 714 15.76 -7.49 -40.45
CA ARG A 714 16.14 -8.77 -41.07
C ARG A 714 15.50 -8.95 -42.45
N VAL A 715 14.22 -8.58 -42.60
CA VAL A 715 13.54 -8.60 -43.90
C VAL A 715 14.16 -7.59 -44.85
N ALA A 716 14.48 -6.38 -44.39
CA ALA A 716 15.19 -5.39 -45.21
C ALA A 716 16.55 -5.92 -45.67
N LYS A 717 17.34 -6.50 -44.76
CA LYS A 717 18.64 -7.11 -45.07
C LYS A 717 18.55 -8.24 -46.10
N SER A 718 17.48 -9.04 -46.08
CA SER A 718 17.25 -10.09 -47.08
C SER A 718 16.85 -9.55 -48.47
N ASN A 719 16.41 -8.30 -48.54
CA ASN A 719 16.00 -7.61 -49.78
C ASN A 719 17.03 -6.56 -50.22
N ARG A 720 18.23 -6.60 -49.63
CA ARG A 720 19.41 -5.87 -50.07
C ARG A 720 20.14 -6.72 -51.10
#